data_AF-A0A2H0DBF4-F1
#
_entry.id   AF-A0A2H0DBF4-F1
#
_cell.length_a   1.000
_cell.length_b   1.000
_cell.length_c   1.000
_cell.angle_alpha   90.00
_cell.angle_beta   90.00
_cell.angle_gamma   90.00
#
_symmetry.space_group_name_H-M   'P 1'
#
loop_
_entity.id
_entity.type
_entity.pdbx_description
1 polymer ?
#
loop_
_entity_poly.entity_id
_entity_poly.type
_entity_poly.pdbx_seq_one_letter_code
_entity_poly.pdbx_strand_id
1 'polypeptide(L)'
;MKQIKRYFDLKFIIICFLYLLTNILHAQENFVFENFSIPQGLSNPTINTIIEDKYGFLWLGTDDGLSRYDGYEFKVYKNNPSDSTSLPGNTIYAISEDNNGNLWIGGNNVLVKYDRKNDKFIRVNFDRGQNINQPTIYSILVDKHNNIWIGTDAFGVHLLNPENMKTKKIPFILNNEEIFNGYIHSIIETSNQEILALDYGAGVFYFNKEVNNFQLYNNLDREKVGGSLLVLHEDEFNKIWIGGENSLVIYNRNNKSLEKVERFTRLNSPEFTNGVINILKDKAGFLWLATLDDGLYRYNPVDNNFFHFTGNSNNKNSIKSTGILSLFQDSFGNIWIGTRLDGLYKVDPNKQPMNVIRIPDKLKTNSPSDKITAVAKSEKYDNVAIGTAGLGVFWKNIQDDSYKNFKFDKNSNSISSNNIFALTIDADNNLWIGTDAGLNQLNPISGKGNKYFSEKVRLYTGFFINDLKFDKAGRLFVANSGGVDILYPGQNIIKQIPSISNREFKPELQSAIINLVNSSPPIASILKVTEQKLLEKEFEVSDSTKIIIIGVGEGQNFLEKMFDYGWLEDSNKKIVWSMNKYSNSFHFEGGMKIRIMAHTLQLKKGKYKLKFQTDVGNSYGSFNVQAPKDSTMYGIQVIKINDKQFNDFTDRIQEENKNSDYMLLEEANSIALSKSYENILWIGTLNQGLFKYNLNTGEFRQYNKNAEAVSDIVTSNDVYYVLEDSKGIVWFSTPNGLGKLDPKTEKIEFFTEDDGLPTNLVGAIQEDNYGNLWISSAAGLTTLVRNETGEKETFINIDIKDGLQGYSFSLASWKANNGELFFGGDNGVNYFIPGRTNQTKPKIVLTDLKISDVSVFNDITTSPLKKDLNDTDELTLDYSQNDISFQFAPIHYSRPERNLIAYKLEGFNKDWVYSKLHFASFTNLEPGEYTFRLKAANGDGVWSENEKVIHIEVLPPYWRTTFAYIGYGLLFVGFVFGVDRVQRRRLLTKARNTAAIKEAQLRAQLAETENERKSKELEEARQLQLSMLPKTLPKLPHLDIAVYMKTATEVGGDYYDFNVGMDGTLTVVIGDATGHGMRAGTMVTSAKSLFNSYAANPDIIFTFREMTRCIKQMQFQSLAMSMTMLKIQNNRLIMSAAGMPPVYLFRNKHKITEEHLMEGMPLGTMENFPYELKKMQLFKGDTLLLMSDGFPELQNEQKEIYGYKRAMNAFEEVAERVPEEIITHLKAEGSHWVNDKDPEDDVTFVVIKIK
;
A
#
# COMPACT_ATOMS: atom_id res chain seq x y z
N MET A 1 21.14 -50.98 53.19
CA MET A 1 21.43 -50.93 51.73
C MET A 1 20.23 -50.61 50.84
N LYS A 2 19.00 -51.11 51.09
CA LYS A 2 17.82 -50.79 50.24
C LYS A 2 17.35 -49.31 50.27
N GLN A 3 17.55 -48.57 51.36
CA GLN A 3 17.20 -47.15 51.43
C GLN A 3 18.18 -46.22 50.69
N ILE A 4 19.46 -46.59 50.60
CA ILE A 4 20.49 -45.80 49.90
C ILE A 4 20.33 -45.91 48.37
N LYS A 5 19.93 -47.09 47.87
CA LYS A 5 19.66 -47.30 46.44
C LYS A 5 18.45 -46.49 45.94
N ARG A 6 17.39 -46.41 46.76
CA ARG A 6 16.16 -45.67 46.42
C ARG A 6 16.36 -44.14 46.40
N TYR A 7 17.30 -43.62 47.20
CA TYR A 7 17.70 -42.21 47.15
C TYR A 7 18.60 -41.88 45.95
N PHE A 8 19.44 -42.82 45.53
CA PHE A 8 20.28 -42.68 44.33
C PHE A 8 19.43 -42.72 43.05
N ASP A 9 18.47 -43.65 42.96
CA ASP A 9 17.57 -43.77 41.82
C ASP A 9 16.64 -42.56 41.68
N LEU A 10 16.16 -41.97 42.80
CA LEU A 10 15.33 -40.78 42.75
C LEU A 10 16.11 -39.53 42.34
N LYS A 11 17.36 -39.36 42.80
CA LYS A 11 18.25 -38.28 42.33
C LYS A 11 18.63 -38.46 40.87
N PHE A 12 18.88 -39.69 40.43
CA PHE A 12 19.19 -39.97 39.03
C PHE A 12 17.98 -39.71 38.12
N ILE A 13 16.77 -40.08 38.55
CA ILE A 13 15.53 -39.76 37.83
C ILE A 13 15.29 -38.25 37.81
N ILE A 14 15.50 -37.53 38.92
CA ILE A 14 15.36 -36.07 38.96
C ILE A 14 16.42 -35.38 38.09
N ILE A 15 17.66 -35.88 38.06
CA ILE A 15 18.73 -35.37 37.18
C ILE A 15 18.42 -35.68 35.71
N CYS A 16 17.91 -36.87 35.38
CA CYS A 16 17.46 -37.21 34.03
C CYS A 16 16.22 -36.41 33.63
N PHE A 17 15.30 -36.13 34.56
CA PHE A 17 14.11 -35.32 34.33
C PHE A 17 14.46 -33.84 34.18
N LEU A 18 15.46 -33.34 34.92
CA LEU A 18 16.07 -32.02 34.74
C LEU A 18 16.85 -31.94 33.43
N TYR A 19 17.57 -33.00 33.02
CA TYR A 19 18.24 -33.07 31.71
C TYR A 19 17.25 -33.16 30.54
N LEU A 20 16.10 -33.81 30.74
CA LEU A 20 15.00 -33.85 29.78
C LEU A 20 14.25 -32.51 29.73
N LEU A 21 14.19 -31.77 30.83
CA LEU A 21 13.69 -30.39 30.88
C LEU A 21 14.69 -29.37 30.29
N THR A 22 15.99 -29.66 30.23
CA THR A 22 16.98 -28.79 29.57
C THR A 22 17.09 -28.97 28.06
N ASN A 23 16.48 -30.02 27.49
CA ASN A 23 16.06 -29.97 26.09
C ASN A 23 14.74 -29.18 26.01
N ILE A 24 14.78 -27.93 26.47
CA ILE A 24 13.79 -26.95 26.05
C ILE A 24 13.98 -26.89 24.54
N LEU A 25 12.93 -27.27 23.82
CA LEU A 25 12.71 -26.96 22.41
C LEU A 25 13.34 -25.60 22.10
N HIS A 26 14.54 -25.61 21.50
CA HIS A 26 15.10 -24.39 20.94
C HIS A 26 14.24 -24.07 19.74
N ALA A 27 13.23 -23.23 19.95
CA ALA A 27 12.60 -22.52 18.86
C ALA A 27 13.73 -21.81 18.10
N GLN A 28 13.89 -22.13 16.83
CA GLN A 28 14.86 -21.43 15.98
C GLN A 28 14.47 -19.94 16.01
N GLU A 29 15.35 -19.09 16.51
CA GLU A 29 15.15 -17.64 16.41
C GLU A 29 15.17 -17.28 14.93
N ASN A 30 13.97 -17.08 14.36
CA ASN A 30 13.81 -16.71 12.97
C ASN A 30 13.85 -15.18 12.87
N PHE A 31 14.93 -14.62 12.32
CA PHE A 31 15.05 -13.19 12.05
C PHE A 31 14.78 -12.87 10.58
N VAL A 32 14.20 -11.71 10.30
CA VAL A 32 14.04 -11.22 8.92
C VAL A 32 15.14 -10.20 8.63
N PHE A 33 16.00 -10.52 7.68
CA PHE A 33 17.07 -9.63 7.23
C PHE A 33 16.66 -8.91 5.94
N GLU A 34 16.62 -7.59 5.98
CA GLU A 34 16.40 -6.73 4.81
C GLU A 34 17.74 -6.33 4.21
N ASN A 35 17.91 -6.45 2.89
CA ASN A 35 19.17 -6.16 2.21
C ASN A 35 19.09 -4.88 1.34
N PHE A 36 20.12 -4.06 1.43
CA PHE A 36 20.32 -2.84 0.66
C PHE A 36 21.62 -2.97 -0.15
N SER A 37 21.53 -2.80 -1.46
CA SER A 37 22.63 -2.98 -2.41
C SER A 37 22.72 -1.80 -3.38
N ILE A 38 23.63 -1.85 -4.36
CA ILE A 38 23.89 -0.75 -5.30
C ILE A 38 22.61 -0.25 -6.03
N PRO A 39 21.68 -1.11 -6.52
CA PRO A 39 20.43 -0.65 -7.13
C PRO A 39 19.54 0.20 -6.23
N GLN A 40 19.70 0.13 -4.90
CA GLN A 40 18.98 0.97 -3.94
C GLN A 40 19.68 2.32 -3.67
N GLY A 41 20.82 2.60 -4.32
CA GLY A 41 21.55 3.88 -4.21
C GLY A 41 22.85 3.81 -3.37
N LEU A 42 23.18 2.64 -2.83
CA LEU A 42 24.42 2.42 -2.08
C LEU A 42 25.66 2.64 -2.98
N SER A 43 26.71 3.29 -2.46
CA SER A 43 27.90 3.64 -3.25
C SER A 43 28.74 2.42 -3.67
N ASN A 44 28.89 1.46 -2.76
CA ASN A 44 29.72 0.27 -2.92
C ASN A 44 29.21 -0.83 -1.97
N PRO A 45 29.27 -2.12 -2.34
CA PRO A 45 28.76 -3.21 -1.50
C PRO A 45 29.64 -3.55 -0.28
N THR A 46 30.89 -3.10 -0.22
CA THR A 46 31.76 -3.24 0.96
C THR A 46 31.45 -2.15 1.98
N ILE A 47 30.91 -2.51 3.15
CA ILE A 47 30.55 -1.57 4.22
C ILE A 47 31.48 -1.71 5.42
N ASN A 48 32.49 -0.85 5.49
CA ASN A 48 33.56 -0.91 6.48
C ASN A 48 33.12 -0.39 7.86
N THR A 49 32.22 0.58 7.91
CA THR A 49 31.78 1.20 9.17
C THR A 49 30.40 1.83 9.03
N ILE A 50 29.65 1.88 10.14
CA ILE A 50 28.28 2.37 10.21
C ILE A 50 28.15 3.18 11.51
N ILE A 51 27.60 4.39 11.42
CA ILE A 51 27.16 5.17 12.59
C ILE A 51 25.83 5.85 12.32
N GLU A 52 25.10 6.20 13.37
CA GLU A 52 23.97 7.15 13.33
C GLU A 52 24.43 8.49 13.89
N ASP A 53 24.11 9.58 13.22
CA ASP A 53 24.40 10.92 13.73
C ASP A 53 23.29 11.46 14.65
N LYS A 54 23.54 12.62 15.30
CA LYS A 54 22.59 13.24 16.24
C LYS A 54 21.19 13.47 15.66
N TYR A 55 21.07 13.68 14.35
CA TYR A 55 19.78 13.89 13.67
C TYR A 55 19.09 12.59 13.28
N GLY A 56 19.83 11.49 13.29
CA GLY A 56 19.34 10.16 12.96
C GLY A 56 19.78 9.66 11.59
N PHE A 57 20.58 10.41 10.83
CA PHE A 57 21.09 9.90 9.54
C PHE A 57 22.08 8.76 9.80
N LEU A 58 21.98 7.70 9.01
CA LEU A 58 23.01 6.67 8.98
C LEU A 58 24.13 7.09 8.03
N TRP A 59 25.36 6.96 8.48
CA TRP A 59 26.56 7.21 7.71
C TRP A 59 27.34 5.90 7.54
N LEU A 60 27.64 5.57 6.28
CA LEU A 60 28.25 4.32 5.87
C LEU A 60 29.58 4.62 5.18
N GLY A 61 30.67 4.14 5.77
CA GLY A 61 31.98 4.17 5.12
C GLY A 61 32.14 2.95 4.21
N THR A 62 32.49 3.17 2.94
CA THR A 62 32.64 2.10 1.95
C THR A 62 34.02 2.11 1.31
N ASP A 63 34.31 1.12 0.47
CA ASP A 63 35.57 1.10 -0.30
C ASP A 63 35.60 2.16 -1.41
N ASP A 64 34.45 2.66 -1.85
CA ASP A 64 34.33 3.65 -2.91
C ASP A 64 33.29 4.76 -2.61
N GLY A 65 33.48 5.43 -1.47
CA GLY A 65 32.77 6.65 -1.09
C GLY A 65 32.23 6.62 0.34
N LEU A 66 31.59 7.72 0.71
CA LEU A 66 30.81 7.84 1.93
C LEU A 66 29.33 7.93 1.55
N SER A 67 28.49 7.09 2.14
CA SER A 67 27.05 7.11 1.90
C SER A 67 26.31 7.61 3.16
N ARG A 68 25.47 8.62 3.01
CA ARG A 68 24.52 9.07 4.04
C ARG A 68 23.11 8.57 3.67
N TYR A 69 22.42 7.95 4.60
CA TYR A 69 21.10 7.36 4.40
C TYR A 69 20.07 7.95 5.38
N ASP A 70 18.97 8.45 4.85
CA ASP A 70 17.90 9.09 5.61
C ASP A 70 16.68 8.19 5.87
N GLY A 71 16.77 6.91 5.50
CA GLY A 71 15.64 5.97 5.57
C GLY A 71 14.94 5.77 4.23
N TYR A 72 15.21 6.62 3.24
CA TYR A 72 14.59 6.57 1.92
C TYR A 72 15.62 6.59 0.81
N GLU A 73 16.58 7.51 0.87
CA GLU A 73 17.56 7.75 -0.18
C GLU A 73 18.98 7.75 0.36
N PHE A 74 19.91 7.28 -0.48
CA PHE A 74 21.34 7.37 -0.24
C PHE A 74 21.91 8.60 -0.94
N LYS A 75 22.56 9.48 -0.18
CA LYS A 75 23.41 10.54 -0.71
C LYS A 75 24.87 10.09 -0.65
N VAL A 76 25.54 10.05 -1.80
CA VAL A 76 26.91 9.56 -1.95
C VAL A 76 27.89 10.72 -2.11
N TYR A 77 28.92 10.75 -1.27
CA TYR A 77 30.05 11.65 -1.39
C TYR A 77 31.27 10.88 -1.91
N LYS A 78 31.95 11.44 -2.91
CA LYS A 78 33.19 10.89 -3.49
C LYS A 78 34.25 11.97 -3.63
N ASN A 79 35.47 11.53 -3.85
CA ASN A 79 36.58 12.37 -4.22
C ASN A 79 36.36 12.98 -5.59
N ASN A 80 36.44 14.31 -5.63
CA ASN A 80 36.57 15.08 -6.85
C ASN A 80 37.92 15.81 -6.80
N PRO A 81 38.93 15.40 -7.58
CA PRO A 81 40.25 16.03 -7.56
C PRO A 81 40.23 17.54 -7.84
N SER A 82 39.21 18.03 -8.53
CA SER A 82 39.04 19.46 -8.86
C SER A 82 38.35 20.27 -7.76
N ASP A 83 37.73 19.63 -6.76
CA ASP A 83 37.04 20.28 -5.65
C ASP A 83 37.75 19.96 -4.32
N SER A 84 38.50 20.93 -3.79
CA SER A 84 39.22 20.79 -2.52
C SER A 84 38.30 20.58 -1.30
N THR A 85 37.00 20.88 -1.44
CA THR A 85 35.96 20.73 -0.42
C THR A 85 35.21 19.39 -0.54
N SER A 86 35.55 18.56 -1.52
CA SER A 86 35.09 17.16 -1.63
C SER A 86 35.94 16.22 -0.75
N LEU A 87 35.53 14.96 -0.64
CA LEU A 87 36.33 13.96 0.08
C LEU A 87 37.74 13.83 -0.54
N PRO A 88 38.82 13.75 0.24
CA PRO A 88 40.17 13.62 -0.31
C PRO A 88 40.51 12.21 -0.85
N GLY A 89 39.68 11.21 -0.55
CA GLY A 89 39.78 9.83 -0.99
C GLY A 89 38.44 9.11 -0.79
N ASN A 90 38.28 7.93 -1.38
CA ASN A 90 36.98 7.23 -1.40
C ASN A 90 36.87 6.11 -0.37
N THR A 91 37.97 5.48 0.03
CA THR A 91 37.92 4.35 0.97
C THR A 91 37.83 4.86 2.40
N ILE A 92 36.71 4.59 3.07
CA ILE A 92 36.40 5.06 4.42
C ILE A 92 36.34 3.86 5.37
N TYR A 93 37.06 3.93 6.50
CA TYR A 93 37.12 2.86 7.51
C TYR A 93 36.58 3.29 8.88
N ALA A 94 36.57 4.58 9.20
CA ALA A 94 36.16 5.09 10.50
C ALA A 94 35.30 6.34 10.37
N ILE A 95 34.23 6.41 11.16
CA ILE A 95 33.40 7.60 11.32
C ILE A 95 33.07 7.75 12.80
N SER A 96 33.15 8.96 13.34
CA SER A 96 32.77 9.25 14.72
C SER A 96 32.15 10.64 14.82
N GLU A 97 31.21 10.82 15.74
CA GLU A 97 30.61 12.12 16.04
C GLU A 97 31.09 12.62 17.40
N ASP A 98 31.50 13.88 17.49
CA ASP A 98 31.87 14.49 18.77
C ASP A 98 30.66 15.06 19.52
N ASN A 99 30.86 15.46 20.78
CA ASN A 99 29.77 15.96 21.64
C ASN A 99 29.17 17.29 21.14
N ASN A 100 29.83 17.98 20.19
CA ASN A 100 29.31 19.18 19.55
C ASN A 100 28.54 18.88 18.25
N GLY A 101 28.44 17.60 17.85
CA GLY A 101 27.78 17.15 16.63
C GLY A 101 28.64 17.27 15.36
N ASN A 102 29.96 17.43 15.49
CA ASN A 102 30.85 17.39 14.33
C ASN A 102 31.14 15.93 13.96
N LEU A 103 31.06 15.63 12.67
CA LEU A 103 31.39 14.30 12.14
C LEU A 103 32.84 14.28 11.65
N TRP A 104 33.60 13.33 12.17
CA TRP A 104 34.99 13.06 11.84
C TRP A 104 35.06 11.76 11.04
N ILE A 105 35.67 11.84 9.86
CA ILE A 105 35.71 10.73 8.89
C ILE A 105 37.16 10.39 8.58
N GLY A 106 37.48 9.10 8.69
CA GLY A 106 38.81 8.53 8.51
C GLY A 106 38.81 7.37 7.50
N GLY A 107 39.89 7.26 6.74
CA GLY A 107 40.06 6.21 5.76
C GLY A 107 41.45 6.22 5.10
N ASN A 108 41.56 5.66 3.90
CA ASN A 108 42.81 5.65 3.16
C ASN A 108 43.06 7.04 2.52
N ASN A 109 44.07 7.76 3.02
CA ASN A 109 44.32 9.17 2.70
C ASN A 109 43.14 10.10 3.03
N VAL A 110 42.25 9.69 3.95
CA VAL A 110 41.10 10.48 4.41
C VAL A 110 41.21 10.76 5.89
N LEU A 111 41.28 12.05 6.24
CA LEU A 111 40.98 12.53 7.57
C LEU A 111 40.33 13.91 7.44
N VAL A 112 39.01 13.97 7.63
CA VAL A 112 38.21 15.19 7.41
C VAL A 112 37.17 15.39 8.50
N LYS A 113 36.76 16.64 8.66
CA LYS A 113 35.52 17.04 9.35
C LYS A 113 34.45 17.33 8.31
N TYR A 114 33.24 16.82 8.49
CA TYR A 114 32.10 17.21 7.65
C TYR A 114 31.50 18.52 8.17
N ASP A 115 31.44 19.52 7.29
CA ASP A 115 30.80 20.81 7.50
C ASP A 115 29.33 20.72 7.10
N ARG A 116 28.47 20.48 8.10
CA ARG A 116 27.03 20.26 7.90
C ARG A 116 26.32 21.48 7.29
N LYS A 117 26.76 22.70 7.64
CA LYS A 117 26.14 23.94 7.15
C LYS A 117 26.26 24.07 5.63
N ASN A 118 27.43 23.72 5.09
CA ASN A 118 27.75 23.90 3.68
C ASN A 118 27.69 22.59 2.90
N ASP A 119 27.45 21.46 3.57
CA ASP A 119 27.49 20.11 2.99
C ASP A 119 28.84 19.77 2.32
N LYS A 120 29.95 20.16 2.97
CA LYS A 120 31.33 20.04 2.46
C LYS A 120 32.28 19.37 3.46
N PHE A 121 33.52 19.10 3.05
CA PHE A 121 34.55 18.49 3.89
C PHE A 121 35.74 19.41 4.13
N ILE A 122 36.20 19.46 5.38
CA ILE A 122 37.36 20.23 5.83
C ILE A 122 38.48 19.25 6.20
N ARG A 123 39.64 19.36 5.53
CA ARG A 123 40.78 18.47 5.75
C ARG A 123 41.46 18.74 7.10
N VAL A 124 41.87 17.66 7.76
CA VAL A 124 42.70 17.70 8.97
C VAL A 124 44.14 17.39 8.58
N ASN A 125 45.09 18.16 9.12
CA ASN A 125 46.51 17.99 8.83
C ASN A 125 47.21 17.20 9.95
N PHE A 126 48.11 16.31 9.57
CA PHE A 126 49.02 15.68 10.51
C PHE A 126 50.19 16.62 10.81
N ASP A 127 50.62 16.68 12.08
CA ASP A 127 51.81 17.44 12.49
C ASP A 127 53.08 16.73 11.98
N ARG A 128 53.48 17.02 10.73
CA ARG A 128 54.72 16.52 10.12
C ARG A 128 55.43 17.53 9.24
N GLY A 129 56.76 17.48 9.30
CA GLY A 129 57.67 18.09 8.33
C GLY A 129 57.90 17.17 7.13
N GLN A 130 57.63 17.69 5.93
CA GLN A 130 57.95 17.21 4.57
C GLN A 130 57.47 15.81 4.10
N ASN A 131 56.68 15.82 3.01
CA ASN A 131 56.51 14.80 1.94
C ASN A 131 56.48 13.29 2.32
N ILE A 132 55.51 12.85 3.12
CA ILE A 132 55.16 11.43 3.26
C ILE A 132 53.65 11.27 3.04
N ASN A 133 53.22 10.17 2.41
CA ASN A 133 51.81 9.82 2.23
C ASN A 133 51.05 9.83 3.58
N GLN A 134 49.79 10.26 3.55
CA GLN A 134 48.91 10.26 4.73
C GLN A 134 48.70 8.80 5.20
N PRO A 135 48.69 8.53 6.52
CA PRO A 135 48.38 7.18 7.00
C PRO A 135 46.94 6.77 6.72
N THR A 136 46.69 5.47 6.71
CA THR A 136 45.33 4.93 6.72
C THR A 136 44.76 5.06 8.13
N ILE A 137 43.55 5.58 8.25
CA ILE A 137 42.85 5.72 9.53
C ILE A 137 41.86 4.57 9.69
N TYR A 138 42.07 3.70 10.67
CA TYR A 138 41.20 2.54 10.93
C TYR A 138 40.18 2.79 12.05
N SER A 139 40.49 3.67 12.99
CA SER A 139 39.61 3.96 14.13
C SER A 139 39.66 5.43 14.51
N ILE A 140 38.50 5.97 14.89
CA ILE A 140 38.35 7.28 15.50
C ILE A 140 37.47 7.09 16.73
N LEU A 141 37.96 7.51 17.90
CA LEU A 141 37.23 7.49 19.15
C LEU A 141 37.12 8.91 19.69
N VAL A 142 35.89 9.34 19.98
CA VAL A 142 35.65 10.54 20.79
C VAL A 142 35.37 10.10 22.22
N ASP A 143 36.23 10.52 23.16
CA ASP A 143 36.07 10.16 24.58
C ASP A 143 35.06 11.08 25.30
N LYS A 144 34.68 10.72 26.53
CA LYS A 144 33.76 11.52 27.38
C LYS A 144 34.23 12.95 27.66
N HIS A 145 35.52 13.23 27.55
CA HIS A 145 36.09 14.58 27.70
C HIS A 145 36.15 15.33 26.37
N ASN A 146 35.56 14.77 25.31
CA ASN A 146 35.54 15.28 23.95
C ASN A 146 36.93 15.34 23.28
N ASN A 147 37.87 14.51 23.73
CA ASN A 147 39.13 14.32 23.02
C ASN A 147 38.93 13.36 21.85
N ILE A 148 39.57 13.65 20.72
CA ILE A 148 39.43 12.87 19.50
C ILE A 148 40.73 12.08 19.28
N TRP A 149 40.64 10.76 19.47
CA TRP A 149 41.73 9.80 19.31
C TRP A 149 41.66 9.13 17.95
N ILE A 150 42.78 9.08 17.24
CA ILE A 150 42.87 8.59 15.86
C ILE A 150 43.88 7.44 15.81
N GLY A 151 43.41 6.25 15.45
CA GLY A 151 44.25 5.07 15.22
C GLY A 151 44.69 4.95 13.77
N THR A 152 45.98 4.72 13.56
CA THR A 152 46.60 4.67 12.22
C THR A 152 47.28 3.34 11.93
N ASP A 153 47.51 3.05 10.65
CA ASP A 153 48.22 1.84 10.19
C ASP A 153 49.73 1.88 10.45
N ALA A 154 50.37 3.05 10.37
CA ALA A 154 51.82 3.16 10.42
C ALA A 154 52.36 3.93 11.63
N PHE A 155 51.52 4.70 12.34
CA PHE A 155 52.02 5.75 13.24
C PHE A 155 51.36 5.78 14.63
N GLY A 156 50.73 4.69 15.05
CA GLY A 156 50.13 4.58 16.37
C GLY A 156 48.90 5.46 16.52
N VAL A 157 48.71 5.99 17.73
CA VAL A 157 47.56 6.83 18.09
C VAL A 157 47.94 8.31 18.02
N HIS A 158 47.05 9.11 17.46
CA HIS A 158 47.14 10.56 17.39
C HIS A 158 45.99 11.21 18.16
N LEU A 159 46.28 12.33 18.82
CA LEU A 159 45.28 13.19 19.45
C LEU A 159 45.02 14.40 18.57
N LEU A 160 43.76 14.64 18.18
CA LEU A 160 43.37 15.77 17.34
C LEU A 160 43.00 16.99 18.18
N ASN A 161 43.55 18.14 17.81
CA ASN A 161 43.06 19.44 18.25
C ASN A 161 42.03 19.97 17.23
N PRO A 162 40.72 20.03 17.59
CA PRO A 162 39.67 20.41 16.66
C PRO A 162 39.65 21.92 16.34
N GLU A 163 40.31 22.78 17.13
CA GLU A 163 40.33 24.23 16.90
C GLU A 163 41.26 24.61 15.75
N ASN A 164 42.41 23.95 15.64
CA ASN A 164 43.42 24.26 14.61
C ASN A 164 43.55 23.16 13.54
N MET A 165 42.74 22.09 13.62
CA MET A 165 42.71 20.98 12.66
C MET A 165 44.06 20.28 12.49
N LYS A 166 44.82 20.13 13.60
CA LYS A 166 46.11 19.42 13.63
C LYS A 166 46.11 18.26 14.61
N THR A 167 46.83 17.19 14.26
CA THR A 167 47.00 16.00 15.12
C THR A 167 48.36 15.95 15.79
N LYS A 168 48.46 15.40 17.00
CA LYS A 168 49.71 15.15 17.74
C LYS A 168 49.89 13.66 18.00
N LYS A 169 51.03 13.08 17.61
CA LYS A 169 51.35 11.66 17.88
C LYS A 169 51.53 11.42 19.37
N ILE A 170 51.00 10.31 19.88
CA ILE A 170 51.22 9.82 21.24
C ILE A 170 52.17 8.60 21.20
N PRO A 171 53.28 8.59 21.96
CA PRO A 171 54.24 7.48 21.98
C PRO A 171 53.65 6.18 22.55
N PHE A 172 54.08 5.03 22.02
CA PHE A 172 53.82 3.70 22.56
C PHE A 172 55.09 3.14 23.19
N ILE A 173 55.00 2.67 24.43
CA ILE A 173 56.12 2.11 25.19
C ILE A 173 55.92 0.62 25.41
N LEU A 174 56.87 -0.19 24.95
CA LEU A 174 56.94 -1.63 25.20
C LEU A 174 58.34 -1.95 25.71
N ASN A 175 58.45 -2.67 26.84
CA ASN A 175 59.74 -3.03 27.46
C ASN A 175 60.68 -1.82 27.69
N ASN A 176 60.12 -0.67 28.10
CA ASN A 176 60.82 0.61 28.32
C ASN A 176 61.41 1.28 27.07
N GLU A 177 61.06 0.81 25.87
CA GLU A 177 61.47 1.42 24.60
C GLU A 177 60.25 1.95 23.84
N GLU A 178 60.40 3.08 23.14
CA GLU A 178 59.38 3.56 22.22
C GLU A 178 59.34 2.65 21.00
N ILE A 179 58.17 2.06 20.72
CA ILE A 179 57.96 1.31 19.50
C ILE A 179 57.48 2.25 18.39
N PHE A 180 58.17 2.22 17.26
CA PHE A 180 57.90 3.14 16.15
C PHE A 180 56.61 2.80 15.40
N ASN A 181 56.22 1.52 15.39
CA ASN A 181 55.05 1.00 14.69
C ASN A 181 53.97 0.59 15.69
N GLY A 182 52.79 1.20 15.54
CA GLY A 182 51.57 0.78 16.20
C GLY A 182 50.45 0.69 15.16
N TYR A 183 50.08 -0.50 14.70
CA TYR A 183 48.99 -0.72 13.74
C TYR A 183 47.67 -0.74 14.51
N ILE A 184 47.02 0.41 14.65
CA ILE A 184 45.90 0.56 15.58
C ILE A 184 44.56 0.33 14.88
N HIS A 185 44.02 -0.87 15.04
CA HIS A 185 42.72 -1.23 14.47
C HIS A 185 41.54 -0.77 15.33
N SER A 186 41.68 -0.76 16.66
CA SER A 186 40.57 -0.47 17.58
C SER A 186 41.05 0.37 18.75
N ILE A 187 40.26 1.38 19.12
CA ILE A 187 40.44 2.20 20.31
C ILE A 187 39.09 2.26 21.02
N ILE A 188 39.06 1.99 22.32
CA ILE A 188 37.83 2.07 23.13
C ILE A 188 38.08 2.88 24.41
N GLU A 189 37.03 3.55 24.90
CA GLU A 189 36.99 4.08 26.26
C GLU A 189 36.21 3.09 27.14
N THR A 190 36.83 2.66 28.24
CA THR A 190 36.18 1.74 29.18
C THR A 190 35.19 2.45 30.11
N SER A 191 34.35 1.68 30.79
CA SER A 191 33.44 2.11 31.85
C SER A 191 34.13 2.93 32.95
N ASN A 192 35.41 2.63 33.22
CA ASN A 192 36.28 3.33 34.18
C ASN A 192 37.06 4.51 33.58
N GLN A 193 36.73 4.94 32.36
CA GLN A 193 37.37 6.06 31.64
C GLN A 193 38.86 5.85 31.30
N GLU A 194 39.29 4.59 31.23
CA GLU A 194 40.60 4.22 30.66
C GLU A 194 40.48 4.15 29.14
N ILE A 195 41.43 4.74 28.42
CA ILE A 195 41.53 4.62 26.96
C ILE A 195 42.41 3.43 26.64
N LEU A 196 41.87 2.46 25.92
CA LEU A 196 42.60 1.29 25.44
C LEU A 196 42.78 1.37 23.93
N ALA A 197 43.98 1.04 23.46
CA ALA A 197 44.30 0.92 22.05
C ALA A 197 44.82 -0.50 21.78
N LEU A 198 44.27 -1.15 20.77
CA LEU A 198 44.70 -2.47 20.33
C LEU A 198 45.63 -2.30 19.13
N ASP A 199 46.84 -2.83 19.31
CA ASP A 199 47.82 -2.96 18.25
C ASP A 199 47.67 -4.33 17.58
N TYR A 200 47.68 -4.35 16.24
CA TYR A 200 47.53 -5.54 15.43
C TYR A 200 48.46 -6.69 15.84
N GLY A 201 49.74 -6.40 16.15
CA GLY A 201 50.78 -7.41 16.35
C GLY A 201 51.47 -7.41 17.72
N ALA A 202 51.21 -6.40 18.55
CA ALA A 202 51.89 -6.23 19.84
C ALA A 202 50.99 -6.53 21.05
N GLY A 203 49.69 -6.28 20.98
CA GLY A 203 48.75 -6.53 22.08
C GLY A 203 47.86 -5.34 22.41
N VAL A 204 47.36 -5.30 23.66
CA VAL A 204 46.48 -4.23 24.16
C VAL A 204 47.26 -3.26 25.02
N PHE A 205 47.12 -1.97 24.73
CA PHE A 205 47.78 -0.88 25.45
C PHE A 205 46.74 0.03 26.11
N TYR A 206 47.10 0.65 27.23
CA TYR A 206 46.30 1.67 27.90
C TYR A 206 47.01 3.02 27.89
N PHE A 207 46.26 4.10 27.82
CA PHE A 207 46.80 5.45 27.88
C PHE A 207 47.10 5.86 29.33
N ASN A 208 48.38 6.09 29.63
CA ASN A 208 48.79 6.67 30.89
C ASN A 208 48.80 8.21 30.79
N LYS A 209 47.83 8.85 31.45
CA LYS A 209 47.63 10.30 31.43
C LYS A 209 48.78 11.08 32.08
N GLU A 210 49.48 10.51 33.06
CA GLU A 210 50.54 11.20 33.81
C GLU A 210 51.81 11.42 32.97
N VAL A 211 52.17 10.41 32.18
CA VAL A 211 53.37 10.42 31.32
C VAL A 211 53.04 10.60 29.83
N ASN A 212 51.76 10.72 29.48
CA ASN A 212 51.25 10.96 28.14
C ASN A 212 51.78 9.97 27.09
N ASN A 213 51.70 8.67 27.40
CA ASN A 213 52.07 7.58 26.50
C ASN A 213 51.16 6.35 26.67
N PHE A 214 51.16 5.47 25.67
CA PHE A 214 50.49 4.17 25.73
C PHE A 214 51.45 3.10 26.29
N GLN A 215 50.97 2.29 27.23
CA GLN A 215 51.75 1.22 27.88
C GLN A 215 50.99 -0.11 27.80
N LEU A 216 51.71 -1.24 27.79
CA LEU A 216 51.09 -2.57 27.72
C LEU A 216 50.10 -2.77 28.89
N TYR A 217 48.85 -3.08 28.56
CA TYR A 217 47.78 -3.22 29.55
C TYR A 217 47.78 -4.62 30.16
N ASN A 218 48.00 -4.72 31.47
CA ASN A 218 47.93 -5.97 32.25
C ASN A 218 48.67 -7.18 31.64
N ASN A 219 49.82 -6.94 30.97
CA ASN A 219 50.57 -7.97 30.24
C ASN A 219 49.73 -8.71 29.18
N LEU A 220 48.79 -8.04 28.52
CA LEU A 220 48.03 -8.56 27.38
C LEU A 220 48.81 -8.37 26.07
N ASP A 221 49.97 -9.01 26.01
CA ASP A 221 50.80 -9.07 24.81
C ASP A 221 50.27 -10.09 23.78
N ARG A 222 50.86 -10.06 22.58
CA ARG A 222 50.52 -10.98 21.48
C ARG A 222 50.57 -12.47 21.85
N GLU A 223 51.40 -12.88 22.81
CA GLU A 223 51.52 -14.30 23.17
C GLU A 223 50.28 -14.78 23.94
N LYS A 224 49.68 -13.90 24.74
CA LYS A 224 48.49 -14.23 25.52
C LYS A 224 47.18 -14.07 24.75
N VAL A 225 47.04 -12.99 23.98
CA VAL A 225 45.76 -12.64 23.35
C VAL A 225 45.64 -13.03 21.88
N GLY A 226 46.75 -13.32 21.19
CA GLY A 226 46.77 -13.67 19.76
C GLY A 226 47.67 -12.75 18.94
N GLY A 227 48.07 -13.21 17.74
CA GLY A 227 49.08 -12.55 16.91
C GLY A 227 48.58 -11.47 15.93
N SER A 228 47.29 -11.50 15.55
CA SER A 228 46.66 -10.56 14.61
C SER A 228 45.36 -10.05 15.21
N LEU A 229 45.40 -8.96 15.97
CA LEU A 229 44.26 -8.44 16.72
C LEU A 229 43.49 -7.41 15.88
N LEU A 230 42.16 -7.36 16.01
CA LEU A 230 41.30 -6.51 15.18
C LEU A 230 40.28 -5.69 15.96
N VAL A 231 39.73 -6.18 17.08
CA VAL A 231 38.65 -5.48 17.82
C VAL A 231 38.76 -5.61 19.33
N LEU A 232 38.45 -4.52 20.04
CA LEU A 232 38.18 -4.49 21.47
C LEU A 232 36.72 -4.17 21.74
N HIS A 233 36.14 -4.83 22.76
CA HIS A 233 34.82 -4.48 23.27
C HIS A 233 34.74 -4.75 24.77
N GLU A 234 34.14 -3.84 25.55
CA GLU A 234 33.88 -4.06 26.97
C GLU A 234 32.40 -4.42 27.19
N ASP A 235 32.14 -5.51 27.91
CA ASP A 235 30.78 -5.88 28.33
C ASP A 235 30.40 -5.33 29.71
N GLU A 236 29.12 -5.49 30.08
CA GLU A 236 28.58 -5.02 31.37
C GLU A 236 29.09 -5.78 32.59
N PHE A 237 29.76 -6.92 32.38
CA PHE A 237 30.35 -7.75 33.43
C PHE A 237 31.82 -7.40 33.67
N ASN A 238 32.29 -6.26 33.14
CA ASN A 238 33.67 -5.78 33.25
C ASN A 238 34.66 -6.75 32.59
N LYS A 239 34.24 -7.41 31.50
CA LYS A 239 35.11 -8.24 30.66
C LYS A 239 35.45 -7.49 29.38
N ILE A 240 36.71 -7.59 28.97
CA ILE A 240 37.20 -7.09 27.68
C ILE A 240 37.27 -8.27 26.72
N TRP A 241 36.48 -8.19 25.66
CA TRP A 241 36.51 -9.08 24.52
C TRP A 241 37.54 -8.57 23.52
N ILE A 242 38.46 -9.45 23.14
CA ILE A 242 39.59 -9.17 22.26
C ILE A 242 39.46 -10.14 21.10
N GLY A 243 39.03 -9.62 19.96
CA GLY A 243 38.87 -10.37 18.71
C GLY A 243 40.05 -10.14 17.77
N GLY A 244 40.43 -11.18 17.04
CA GLY A 244 41.48 -11.15 16.05
C GLY A 244 41.35 -12.28 15.03
N GLU A 245 42.29 -12.35 14.09
CA GLU A 245 42.38 -13.49 13.18
C GLU A 245 42.59 -14.77 14.02
N ASN A 246 41.74 -15.77 13.81
CA ASN A 246 41.79 -17.05 14.51
C ASN A 246 41.85 -16.95 16.05
N SER A 247 41.28 -15.88 16.62
CA SER A 247 41.26 -15.68 18.07
C SER A 247 40.05 -14.89 18.55
N LEU A 248 39.47 -15.36 19.65
CA LEU A 248 38.59 -14.58 20.51
C LEU A 248 38.96 -14.87 21.96
N VAL A 249 39.36 -13.83 22.66
CA VAL A 249 39.86 -13.90 24.03
C VAL A 249 39.05 -12.96 24.93
N ILE A 250 38.67 -13.44 26.09
CA ILE A 250 37.89 -12.69 27.08
C ILE A 250 38.78 -12.46 28.30
N TYR A 251 39.11 -11.20 28.56
CA TYR A 251 39.85 -10.78 29.74
C TYR A 251 38.89 -10.25 30.81
N ASN A 252 38.74 -10.97 31.92
CA ASN A 252 37.93 -10.53 33.04
C ASN A 252 38.75 -9.59 33.93
N ARG A 253 38.35 -8.31 33.99
CA ARG A 253 39.09 -7.28 34.74
C ARG A 253 38.97 -7.45 36.25
N ASN A 254 37.91 -8.09 36.75
CA ASN A 254 37.65 -8.23 38.19
C ASN A 254 38.66 -9.18 38.85
N ASN A 255 38.95 -10.31 38.20
CA ASN A 255 39.85 -11.35 38.72
C ASN A 255 41.16 -11.47 37.91
N LYS A 256 41.33 -10.64 36.87
CA LYS A 256 42.47 -10.64 35.94
C LYS A 256 42.69 -11.98 35.22
N SER A 257 41.65 -12.79 35.05
CA SER A 257 41.72 -14.06 34.33
C SER A 257 41.48 -13.87 32.83
N LEU A 258 42.13 -14.71 32.04
CA LEU A 258 41.99 -14.72 30.59
C LEU A 258 41.38 -16.06 30.15
N GLU A 259 40.31 -16.00 29.36
CA GLU A 259 39.58 -17.14 28.83
C GLU A 259 39.67 -17.12 27.30
N LYS A 260 40.01 -18.26 26.68
CA LYS A 260 40.01 -18.41 25.23
C LYS A 260 38.71 -19.06 24.81
N VAL A 261 38.00 -18.47 23.85
CA VAL A 261 36.76 -19.05 23.33
C VAL A 261 37.13 -20.13 22.32
N GLU A 262 36.98 -21.41 22.69
CA GLU A 262 37.48 -22.55 21.92
C GLU A 262 37.00 -22.56 20.46
N ARG A 263 35.74 -22.16 20.23
CA ARG A 263 35.12 -22.08 18.89
C ARG A 263 35.93 -21.22 17.92
N PHE A 264 36.58 -20.17 18.41
CA PHE A 264 37.34 -19.22 17.60
C PHE A 264 38.86 -19.38 17.75
N THR A 265 39.35 -20.43 18.42
CA THR A 265 40.79 -20.59 18.78
C THR A 265 41.43 -21.94 18.42
N ARG A 266 40.68 -22.93 17.87
CA ARG A 266 41.24 -24.26 17.51
C ARG A 266 41.57 -24.39 16.02
N LEU A 267 42.83 -24.75 15.72
CA LEU A 267 43.43 -24.83 14.37
C LEU A 267 43.03 -26.07 13.51
N ASN A 268 42.26 -27.04 14.00
CA ASN A 268 42.16 -28.39 13.39
C ASN A 268 40.75 -28.99 13.19
N SER A 269 39.71 -28.20 12.87
CA SER A 269 38.38 -28.73 12.49
C SER A 269 37.95 -28.24 11.09
N PRO A 270 37.14 -29.00 10.32
CA PRO A 270 36.73 -28.64 8.95
C PRO A 270 35.74 -27.45 8.87
N GLU A 271 35.26 -26.98 10.02
CA GLU A 271 34.37 -25.82 10.17
C GLU A 271 35.23 -24.67 10.72
N PHE A 272 35.88 -23.93 9.83
CA PHE A 272 36.79 -22.83 10.18
C PHE A 272 36.03 -21.51 10.38
N THR A 273 36.43 -20.73 11.39
CA THR A 273 36.09 -19.32 11.56
C THR A 273 37.39 -18.50 11.44
N ASN A 274 37.57 -17.60 10.45
CA ASN A 274 38.85 -16.88 10.29
C ASN A 274 39.00 -15.59 11.12
N GLY A 275 38.14 -15.34 12.11
CA GLY A 275 38.38 -14.31 13.15
C GLY A 275 37.22 -13.36 13.36
N VAL A 276 37.14 -12.81 14.58
CA VAL A 276 36.13 -11.84 15.02
C VAL A 276 36.67 -10.43 14.82
N ILE A 277 35.95 -9.61 14.05
CA ILE A 277 36.44 -8.28 13.62
C ILE A 277 35.56 -7.12 14.06
N ASN A 278 34.35 -7.42 14.51
CA ASN A 278 33.48 -6.43 15.12
C ASN A 278 32.60 -7.10 16.18
N ILE A 279 32.32 -6.38 17.26
CA ILE A 279 31.51 -6.85 18.39
C ILE A 279 30.54 -5.73 18.77
N LEU A 280 29.25 -6.04 18.74
CA LEU A 280 28.17 -5.13 19.12
C LEU A 280 27.33 -5.74 20.22
N LYS A 281 27.17 -5.03 21.34
CA LYS A 281 26.16 -5.36 22.34
C LYS A 281 24.82 -4.75 21.94
N ASP A 282 23.76 -5.55 21.88
CA ASP A 282 22.41 -5.03 21.68
C ASP A 282 21.74 -4.58 22.99
N LYS A 283 20.67 -3.79 22.88
CA LYS A 283 19.83 -3.33 24.01
C LYS A 283 19.25 -4.46 24.88
N ALA A 284 19.15 -5.68 24.36
CA ALA A 284 18.65 -6.84 25.11
C ALA A 284 19.77 -7.59 25.86
N GLY A 285 21.03 -7.17 25.69
CA GLY A 285 22.20 -7.74 26.37
C GLY A 285 22.91 -8.85 25.59
N PHE A 286 22.49 -9.16 24.37
CA PHE A 286 23.18 -10.14 23.52
C PHE A 286 24.37 -9.48 22.82
N LEU A 287 25.43 -10.24 22.58
CA LEU A 287 26.58 -9.82 21.80
C LEU A 287 26.48 -10.34 20.38
N TRP A 288 26.56 -9.46 19.40
CA TRP A 288 26.65 -9.79 17.99
C TRP A 288 28.12 -9.74 17.56
N LEU A 289 28.60 -10.83 16.96
CA LEU A 289 30.00 -10.99 16.57
C LEU A 289 30.08 -11.13 15.05
N ALA A 290 30.75 -10.16 14.42
CA ALA A 290 31.04 -10.18 12.99
C ALA A 290 32.31 -10.96 12.71
N THR A 291 32.29 -11.81 11.69
CA THR A 291 33.44 -12.61 11.29
C THR A 291 33.88 -12.31 9.86
N LEU A 292 35.16 -12.55 9.55
CA LEU A 292 35.74 -12.27 8.23
C LEU A 292 35.13 -13.09 7.09
N ASP A 293 34.71 -14.33 7.37
CA ASP A 293 34.30 -15.28 6.34
C ASP A 293 33.39 -16.42 6.84
N ASP A 294 32.87 -16.33 8.06
CA ASP A 294 31.98 -17.34 8.66
C ASP A 294 30.64 -16.73 9.09
N GLY A 295 30.26 -15.58 8.53
CA GLY A 295 28.97 -14.93 8.76
C GLY A 295 28.87 -14.24 10.13
N LEU A 296 27.67 -14.26 10.69
CA LEU A 296 27.31 -13.49 11.88
C LEU A 296 26.95 -14.44 13.02
N TYR A 297 27.47 -14.14 14.21
CA TYR A 297 27.09 -14.82 15.44
C TYR A 297 26.31 -13.90 16.36
N ARG A 298 25.38 -14.47 17.13
CA ARG A 298 24.74 -13.83 18.28
C ARG A 298 24.98 -14.70 19.51
N TYR A 299 25.50 -14.09 20.56
CA TYR A 299 25.91 -14.73 21.79
C TYR A 299 25.05 -14.24 22.94
N ASN A 300 24.52 -15.18 23.71
CA ASN A 300 23.81 -14.89 24.95
C ASN A 300 24.76 -15.08 26.15
N PRO A 301 25.15 -14.01 26.85
CA PRO A 301 26.07 -14.10 27.98
C PRO A 301 25.46 -14.80 29.21
N VAL A 302 24.13 -14.95 29.28
CA VAL A 302 23.43 -15.53 30.44
C VAL A 302 23.53 -17.05 30.45
N ASP A 303 23.30 -17.70 29.30
CA ASP A 303 23.32 -19.17 29.17
C ASP A 303 24.55 -19.69 28.41
N ASN A 304 25.41 -18.79 27.94
CA ASN A 304 26.64 -19.08 27.20
C ASN A 304 26.43 -19.74 25.83
N ASN A 305 25.29 -19.48 25.18
CA ASN A 305 24.96 -20.05 23.86
C ASN A 305 25.28 -19.11 22.69
N PHE A 306 25.67 -19.70 21.56
CA PHE A 306 25.91 -19.02 20.29
C PHE A 306 24.87 -19.45 19.25
N PHE A 307 24.26 -18.48 18.59
CA PHE A 307 23.43 -18.66 17.40
C PHE A 307 24.22 -18.16 16.18
N HIS A 308 24.18 -18.93 15.10
CA HIS A 308 25.00 -18.70 13.91
C HIS A 308 24.11 -18.47 12.68
N PHE A 309 24.34 -17.35 12.00
CA PHE A 309 23.66 -16.98 10.76
C PHE A 309 24.62 -17.19 9.59
N THR A 310 24.35 -18.22 8.76
CA THR A 310 25.17 -18.60 7.60
C THR A 310 24.45 -18.40 6.27
N GLY A 311 25.23 -18.25 5.18
CA GLY A 311 24.77 -18.00 3.80
C GLY A 311 24.09 -19.18 3.08
N ASN A 312 23.22 -19.94 3.76
CA ASN A 312 22.40 -20.93 3.08
C ASN A 312 21.28 -20.24 2.28
N SER A 313 21.40 -20.31 0.94
CA SER A 313 20.55 -19.62 -0.04
C SER A 313 19.08 -20.07 -0.06
N ASN A 314 18.73 -21.16 0.61
CA ASN A 314 17.37 -21.69 0.65
C ASN A 314 16.51 -21.16 1.81
N ASN A 315 17.11 -20.46 2.79
CA ASN A 315 16.37 -19.85 3.89
C ASN A 315 16.27 -18.33 3.65
N LYS A 316 15.05 -17.80 3.54
CA LYS A 316 14.82 -16.35 3.36
C LYS A 316 15.24 -15.51 4.58
N ASN A 317 15.50 -16.16 5.71
CA ASN A 317 15.91 -15.57 6.98
C ASN A 317 17.43 -15.67 7.22
N SER A 318 18.24 -15.74 6.15
CA SER A 318 19.71 -15.86 6.23
C SER A 318 20.43 -14.66 5.60
N ILE A 319 21.64 -14.40 6.08
CA ILE A 319 22.58 -13.43 5.47
C ILE A 319 23.39 -14.20 4.43
N LYS A 320 23.31 -13.82 3.15
CA LYS A 320 24.03 -14.53 2.08
C LYS A 320 25.54 -14.32 2.15
N SER A 321 25.98 -13.16 2.66
CA SER A 321 27.39 -12.86 2.83
C SER A 321 28.00 -13.62 4.00
N THR A 322 29.18 -14.18 3.79
CA THR A 322 29.98 -14.77 4.86
C THR A 322 30.94 -13.77 5.49
N GLY A 323 31.24 -12.64 4.83
CA GLY A 323 32.12 -11.61 5.37
C GLY A 323 31.35 -10.44 5.97
N ILE A 324 31.31 -10.35 7.29
CA ILE A 324 30.64 -9.29 8.03
C ILE A 324 31.70 -8.33 8.57
N LEU A 325 31.64 -7.05 8.17
CA LEU A 325 32.69 -6.08 8.44
C LEU A 325 32.34 -5.11 9.57
N SER A 326 31.08 -4.71 9.67
CA SER A 326 30.62 -3.71 10.63
C SER A 326 29.26 -4.06 11.19
N LEU A 327 29.05 -3.70 12.46
CA LEU A 327 27.80 -3.88 13.18
C LEU A 327 27.46 -2.56 13.87
N PHE A 328 26.19 -2.17 13.80
CA PHE A 328 25.71 -0.96 14.47
C PHE A 328 24.25 -1.14 14.90
N GLN A 329 23.90 -0.71 16.12
CA GLN A 329 22.50 -0.66 16.54
C GLN A 329 22.01 0.78 16.51
N ASP A 330 20.93 1.04 15.77
CA ASP A 330 20.33 2.37 15.70
C ASP A 330 19.54 2.74 16.97
N SER A 331 19.18 4.02 17.07
CA SER A 331 18.43 4.57 18.19
C SER A 331 17.05 3.93 18.36
N PHE A 332 16.47 3.33 17.32
CA PHE A 332 15.20 2.60 17.34
C PHE A 332 15.35 1.13 17.73
N GLY A 333 16.58 0.60 17.78
CA GLY A 333 16.90 -0.77 18.18
C GLY A 333 17.14 -1.76 17.03
N ASN A 334 17.06 -1.33 15.77
CA ASN A 334 17.43 -2.19 14.64
C ASN A 334 18.94 -2.36 14.59
N ILE A 335 19.38 -3.52 14.11
CA ILE A 335 20.78 -3.85 13.93
C ILE A 335 21.09 -3.78 12.44
N TRP A 336 22.12 -2.99 12.13
CA TRP A 336 22.67 -2.77 10.81
C TRP A 336 23.96 -3.54 10.68
N ILE A 337 24.08 -4.29 9.58
CA ILE A 337 25.13 -5.28 9.36
C ILE A 337 25.78 -4.97 8.01
N GLY A 338 26.97 -4.40 8.06
CA GLY A 338 27.77 -4.12 6.88
C GLY A 338 28.53 -5.35 6.43
N THR A 339 28.47 -5.66 5.15
CA THR A 339 29.11 -6.86 4.59
C THR A 339 30.25 -6.52 3.64
N ARG A 340 31.03 -7.52 3.26
CA ARG A 340 32.15 -7.36 2.34
C ARG A 340 31.74 -7.26 0.87
N LEU A 341 30.68 -7.94 0.45
CA LEU A 341 30.34 -8.10 -0.97
C LEU A 341 28.85 -7.93 -1.29
N ASP A 342 28.01 -7.77 -0.27
CA ASP A 342 26.57 -7.96 -0.39
C ASP A 342 25.80 -6.72 0.10
N GLY A 343 26.52 -5.63 0.36
CA GLY A 343 25.96 -4.36 0.82
C GLY A 343 25.66 -4.37 2.32
N LEU A 344 24.51 -3.81 2.65
CA LEU A 344 24.07 -3.54 4.01
C LEU A 344 22.83 -4.39 4.31
N TYR A 345 22.83 -5.06 5.45
CA TYR A 345 21.64 -5.73 5.98
C TYR A 345 21.08 -4.96 7.17
N LYS A 346 19.77 -5.03 7.36
CA LYS A 346 19.04 -4.52 8.53
C LYS A 346 18.21 -5.66 9.13
N VAL A 347 18.22 -5.78 10.45
CA VAL A 347 17.35 -6.70 11.19
C VAL A 347 16.76 -5.98 12.39
N ASP A 348 15.45 -6.12 12.59
CA ASP A 348 14.80 -5.71 13.84
C ASP A 348 14.75 -6.95 14.77
N PRO A 349 15.56 -6.99 15.85
CA PRO A 349 15.63 -8.17 16.70
C PRO A 349 14.34 -8.41 17.51
N ASN A 350 13.44 -7.42 17.58
CA ASN A 350 12.15 -7.53 18.26
C ASN A 350 11.00 -7.87 17.32
N LYS A 351 11.20 -7.76 15.99
CA LYS A 351 10.17 -8.08 14.99
C LYS A 351 10.06 -9.60 14.85
N GLN A 352 8.95 -10.16 15.29
CA GLN A 352 8.66 -11.56 15.01
C GLN A 352 8.35 -11.75 13.51
N PRO A 353 8.91 -12.80 12.89
CA PRO A 353 8.66 -13.10 11.48
C PRO A 353 7.23 -13.58 11.27
N MET A 354 6.65 -13.21 10.12
CA MET A 354 5.44 -13.87 9.64
C MET A 354 5.81 -15.20 9.01
N ASN A 355 5.76 -16.27 9.81
CA ASN A 355 6.09 -17.60 9.33
C ASN A 355 5.01 -18.11 8.36
N VAL A 356 5.40 -18.98 7.43
CA VAL A 356 4.47 -19.57 6.43
C VAL A 356 4.56 -21.08 6.47
N ILE A 357 3.42 -21.74 6.69
CA ILE A 357 3.25 -23.18 6.49
C ILE A 357 2.73 -23.41 5.08
N ARG A 358 3.46 -24.22 4.29
CA ARG A 358 3.05 -24.56 2.92
C ARG A 358 2.60 -26.01 2.80
N ILE A 359 1.68 -26.25 1.87
CA ILE A 359 1.38 -27.59 1.40
C ILE A 359 2.64 -28.15 0.71
N PRO A 360 3.01 -29.43 0.91
CA PRO A 360 4.14 -30.06 0.24
C PRO A 360 4.04 -29.93 -1.29
N ASP A 361 5.11 -29.47 -1.94
CA ASP A 361 5.09 -29.15 -3.39
C ASP A 361 4.69 -30.35 -4.26
N LYS A 362 5.05 -31.57 -3.86
CA LYS A 362 4.66 -32.81 -4.55
C LYS A 362 3.15 -33.07 -4.60
N LEU A 363 2.38 -32.42 -3.74
CA LEU A 363 0.93 -32.60 -3.61
C LEU A 363 0.13 -31.42 -4.14
N LYS A 364 0.78 -30.30 -4.49
CA LYS A 364 0.12 -29.14 -5.10
C LYS A 364 -0.35 -29.47 -6.50
N THR A 365 -1.54 -28.97 -6.85
CA THR A 365 -2.05 -29.04 -8.21
C THR A 365 -1.87 -27.74 -8.99
N ASN A 366 -1.37 -26.68 -8.35
CA ASN A 366 -1.28 -25.31 -8.86
C ASN A 366 -2.62 -24.83 -9.45
N SER A 367 -3.70 -25.14 -8.73
CA SER A 367 -5.08 -24.84 -9.12
C SER A 367 -5.85 -24.29 -7.92
N PRO A 368 -7.09 -23.79 -8.10
CA PRO A 368 -7.93 -23.33 -7.00
C PRO A 368 -8.12 -24.37 -5.87
N SER A 369 -7.92 -25.67 -6.14
CA SER A 369 -7.98 -26.74 -5.14
C SER A 369 -6.91 -26.66 -4.05
N ASP A 370 -5.80 -25.97 -4.29
CA ASP A 370 -4.71 -25.79 -3.32
C ASP A 370 -5.02 -24.74 -2.25
N LYS A 371 -6.01 -23.87 -2.50
CA LYS A 371 -6.35 -22.74 -1.63
C LYS A 371 -6.68 -23.23 -0.23
N ILE A 372 -6.09 -22.58 0.78
CA ILE A 372 -6.43 -22.85 2.17
C ILE A 372 -7.77 -22.20 2.50
N THR A 373 -8.71 -22.98 3.01
CA THR A 373 -10.09 -22.55 3.29
C THR A 373 -10.44 -22.62 4.76
N ALA A 374 -9.73 -23.44 5.54
CA ALA A 374 -9.91 -23.54 6.98
C ALA A 374 -8.59 -23.89 7.68
N VAL A 375 -8.45 -23.48 8.94
CA VAL A 375 -7.28 -23.79 9.77
C VAL A 375 -7.69 -24.00 11.23
N ALA A 376 -7.06 -24.95 11.92
CA ALA A 376 -7.20 -25.14 13.36
C ALA A 376 -5.91 -25.69 13.99
N LYS A 377 -5.55 -25.27 15.21
CA LYS A 377 -4.34 -25.74 15.92
C LYS A 377 -4.69 -26.59 17.14
N SER A 378 -4.02 -27.73 17.27
CA SER A 378 -4.05 -28.56 18.49
C SER A 378 -2.87 -28.24 19.38
N GLU A 379 -3.17 -27.75 20.58
CA GLU A 379 -2.16 -27.47 21.61
C GLU A 379 -1.54 -28.76 22.17
N LYS A 380 -2.26 -29.88 22.13
CA LYS A 380 -1.81 -31.16 22.69
C LYS A 380 -0.71 -31.81 21.85
N TYR A 381 -0.80 -31.69 20.52
CA TYR A 381 0.10 -32.38 19.59
C TYR A 381 1.05 -31.42 18.85
N ASP A 382 0.90 -30.10 19.06
CA ASP A 382 1.60 -29.03 18.33
C ASP A 382 1.46 -29.17 16.80
N ASN A 383 0.27 -29.58 16.38
CA ASN A 383 -0.10 -29.79 14.99
C ASN A 383 -1.12 -28.74 14.53
N VAL A 384 -1.05 -28.41 13.24
CA VAL A 384 -2.02 -27.57 12.55
C VAL A 384 -2.80 -28.42 11.55
N ALA A 385 -4.12 -28.39 11.66
CA ALA A 385 -5.03 -28.85 10.62
C ALA A 385 -5.19 -27.75 9.57
N ILE A 386 -4.92 -28.09 8.32
CA ILE A 386 -4.99 -27.20 7.18
C ILE A 386 -6.01 -27.79 6.20
N GLY A 387 -7.18 -27.16 6.13
CA GLY A 387 -8.26 -27.51 5.20
C GLY A 387 -8.06 -26.79 3.86
N THR A 388 -8.31 -27.52 2.78
CA THR A 388 -8.12 -26.99 1.41
C THR A 388 -9.41 -27.03 0.62
N ALA A 389 -9.44 -26.25 -0.47
CA ALA A 389 -10.58 -26.21 -1.38
C ALA A 389 -10.77 -27.50 -2.20
N GLY A 390 -9.82 -28.44 -2.23
CA GLY A 390 -10.00 -29.71 -2.96
C GLY A 390 -9.00 -30.83 -2.68
N LEU A 391 -8.03 -30.64 -1.79
CA LEU A 391 -7.03 -31.65 -1.43
C LEU A 391 -7.31 -32.37 -0.09
N GLY A 392 -8.42 -32.04 0.58
CA GLY A 392 -8.75 -32.56 1.90
C GLY A 392 -8.08 -31.79 3.04
N VAL A 393 -7.74 -32.49 4.12
CA VAL A 393 -7.13 -31.89 5.32
C VAL A 393 -5.71 -32.41 5.55
N PHE A 394 -4.76 -31.49 5.72
CA PHE A 394 -3.40 -31.80 6.16
C PHE A 394 -3.28 -31.59 7.66
N TRP A 395 -2.91 -32.62 8.39
CA TRP A 395 -2.53 -32.55 9.80
C TRP A 395 -1.01 -32.51 9.90
N LYS A 396 -0.46 -31.33 10.07
CA LYS A 396 0.98 -31.05 9.92
C LYS A 396 1.61 -30.64 11.25
N ASN A 397 2.78 -31.18 11.57
CA ASN A 397 3.58 -30.76 12.73
C ASN A 397 4.45 -29.57 12.32
N ILE A 398 4.50 -28.53 13.16
CA ILE A 398 5.21 -27.29 12.82
C ILE A 398 6.74 -27.44 12.98
N GLN A 399 7.20 -28.34 13.86
CA GLN A 399 8.60 -28.44 14.25
C GLN A 399 9.43 -29.31 13.30
N ASP A 400 8.90 -30.45 12.86
CA ASP A 400 9.61 -31.42 12.01
C ASP A 400 9.08 -31.51 10.57
N ASP A 401 8.12 -30.65 10.23
CA ASP A 401 7.45 -30.55 8.92
C ASP A 401 6.62 -31.80 8.50
N SER A 402 6.54 -32.83 9.34
CA SER A 402 5.80 -34.06 9.07
C SER A 402 4.30 -33.81 8.94
N TYR A 403 3.61 -34.60 8.12
CA TYR A 403 2.16 -34.43 7.91
C TYR A 403 1.43 -35.74 7.63
N LYS A 404 0.13 -35.74 7.93
CA LYS A 404 -0.84 -36.76 7.53
C LYS A 404 -1.94 -36.10 6.71
N ASN A 405 -2.27 -36.67 5.56
CA ASN A 405 -3.32 -36.14 4.69
C ASN A 405 -4.59 -36.99 4.79
N PHE A 406 -5.70 -36.37 5.16
CA PHE A 406 -7.03 -36.98 5.19
C PHE A 406 -7.80 -36.57 3.93
N LYS A 407 -8.12 -37.56 3.10
CA LYS A 407 -8.88 -37.41 1.86
C LYS A 407 -10.16 -38.24 1.88
N PHE A 408 -11.14 -37.80 1.11
CA PHE A 408 -12.34 -38.55 0.82
C PHE A 408 -12.00 -39.88 0.13
N ASP A 409 -12.52 -40.96 0.70
CA ASP A 409 -12.50 -42.29 0.13
C ASP A 409 -13.86 -42.95 0.35
N LYS A 410 -14.47 -43.37 -0.75
CA LYS A 410 -15.82 -43.94 -0.82
C LYS A 410 -15.96 -45.25 -0.02
N ASN A 411 -14.87 -46.00 0.17
CA ASN A 411 -14.89 -47.33 0.78
C ASN A 411 -14.47 -47.33 2.25
N SER A 412 -14.31 -46.16 2.88
CA SER A 412 -13.84 -46.03 4.27
C SER A 412 -14.63 -44.99 5.08
N ASN A 413 -14.46 -45.02 6.40
CA ASN A 413 -14.93 -43.98 7.33
C ASN A 413 -14.02 -42.72 7.28
N SER A 414 -13.55 -42.35 6.09
CA SER A 414 -12.77 -41.13 5.82
C SER A 414 -13.66 -39.87 5.85
N ILE A 415 -13.15 -38.70 5.49
CA ILE A 415 -13.96 -37.46 5.41
C ILE A 415 -15.03 -37.56 4.31
N SER A 416 -16.09 -36.73 4.38
CA SER A 416 -17.23 -36.74 3.44
C SER A 416 -16.94 -36.10 2.08
N SER A 417 -15.96 -35.21 1.99
CA SER A 417 -15.50 -34.56 0.75
C SER A 417 -14.11 -33.96 0.94
N ASN A 418 -13.40 -33.69 -0.15
CA ASN A 418 -12.11 -33.01 -0.13
C ASN A 418 -12.21 -31.48 -0.09
N ASN A 419 -13.42 -30.93 -0.30
CA ASN A 419 -13.67 -29.48 -0.26
C ASN A 419 -14.00 -29.09 1.18
N ILE A 420 -13.01 -28.53 1.87
CA ILE A 420 -13.12 -28.18 3.29
C ILE A 420 -13.54 -26.71 3.41
N PHE A 421 -14.44 -26.41 4.34
CA PHE A 421 -14.95 -25.05 4.57
C PHE A 421 -14.73 -24.59 6.02
N ALA A 422 -14.82 -25.52 6.98
CA ALA A 422 -14.64 -25.21 8.39
C ALA A 422 -13.85 -26.31 9.11
N LEU A 423 -13.02 -25.89 10.06
CA LEU A 423 -12.28 -26.79 10.95
C LEU A 423 -12.39 -26.28 12.39
N THR A 424 -12.58 -27.20 13.32
CA THR A 424 -12.44 -26.92 14.76
C THR A 424 -11.96 -28.18 15.49
N ILE A 425 -11.55 -28.02 16.75
CA ILE A 425 -10.99 -29.10 17.55
C ILE A 425 -11.75 -29.15 18.88
N ASP A 426 -12.17 -30.35 19.28
CA ASP A 426 -12.84 -30.55 20.57
C ASP A 426 -11.85 -30.71 21.73
N ALA A 427 -12.37 -30.76 22.96
CA ALA A 427 -11.55 -30.92 24.17
C ALA A 427 -10.70 -32.20 24.17
N ASP A 428 -11.14 -33.25 23.49
CA ASP A 428 -10.42 -34.53 23.35
C ASP A 428 -9.37 -34.51 22.22
N ASN A 429 -9.21 -33.36 21.55
CA ASN A 429 -8.37 -33.15 20.37
C ASN A 429 -8.78 -33.98 19.16
N ASN A 430 -10.07 -34.29 19.01
CA ASN A 430 -10.60 -34.75 17.73
C ASN A 430 -10.85 -33.54 16.82
N LEU A 431 -10.59 -33.75 15.54
CA LEU A 431 -10.78 -32.78 14.49
C LEU A 431 -12.21 -32.86 13.97
N TRP A 432 -12.91 -31.73 13.98
CA TRP A 432 -14.23 -31.56 13.39
C TRP A 432 -14.11 -30.82 12.06
N ILE A 433 -14.70 -31.39 11.01
CA ILE A 433 -14.45 -31.03 9.63
C ILE A 433 -15.78 -30.80 8.91
N GLY A 434 -16.04 -29.54 8.57
CA GLY A 434 -17.17 -29.13 7.73
C GLY A 434 -16.78 -29.16 6.25
N THR A 435 -17.57 -29.84 5.44
CA THR A 435 -17.39 -29.94 3.98
C THR A 435 -18.67 -29.52 3.24
N ASP A 436 -18.63 -29.52 1.91
CA ASP A 436 -19.81 -29.40 1.02
C ASP A 436 -20.74 -30.63 1.01
N ALA A 437 -20.43 -31.64 1.83
CA ALA A 437 -21.11 -32.93 1.86
C ALA A 437 -21.48 -33.37 3.28
N GLY A 438 -21.28 -32.51 4.28
CA GLY A 438 -21.63 -32.76 5.68
C GLY A 438 -20.49 -32.52 6.67
N LEU A 439 -20.67 -33.05 7.89
CA LEU A 439 -19.79 -32.85 9.03
C LEU A 439 -19.09 -34.16 9.39
N ASN A 440 -17.80 -34.11 9.69
CA ASN A 440 -17.03 -35.27 10.13
C ASN A 440 -16.37 -34.97 11.47
N GLN A 441 -16.34 -35.96 12.35
CA GLN A 441 -15.47 -35.97 13.52
C GLN A 441 -14.41 -37.03 13.30
N LEU A 442 -13.13 -36.68 13.43
CA LEU A 442 -12.01 -37.57 13.17
C LEU A 442 -10.98 -37.45 14.27
N ASN A 443 -10.52 -38.58 14.81
CA ASN A 443 -9.32 -38.60 15.64
C ASN A 443 -8.07 -38.52 14.74
N PRO A 444 -7.28 -37.45 14.79
CA PRO A 444 -6.19 -37.23 13.83
C PRO A 444 -5.06 -38.28 13.95
N ILE A 445 -4.85 -38.84 15.14
CA ILE A 445 -3.81 -39.84 15.38
C ILE A 445 -4.21 -41.18 14.73
N SER A 446 -5.36 -41.73 15.13
CA SER A 446 -5.83 -43.03 14.63
C SER A 446 -6.39 -42.98 13.21
N GLY A 447 -6.87 -41.82 12.75
CA GLY A 447 -7.58 -41.64 11.49
C GLY A 447 -8.99 -42.23 11.46
N LYS A 448 -9.52 -42.69 12.60
CA LYS A 448 -10.90 -43.17 12.73
C LYS A 448 -11.83 -42.01 13.05
N GLY A 449 -13.02 -42.03 12.48
CA GLY A 449 -14.00 -40.97 12.65
C GLY A 449 -15.43 -41.40 12.43
N ASN A 450 -16.33 -40.48 12.78
CA ASN A 450 -17.76 -40.57 12.55
C ASN A 450 -18.16 -39.54 11.50
N LYS A 451 -19.07 -39.93 10.61
CA LYS A 451 -19.73 -39.03 9.67
C LYS A 451 -21.08 -38.63 10.24
N TYR A 452 -21.33 -37.32 10.29
CA TYR A 452 -22.61 -36.73 10.62
C TYR A 452 -23.20 -36.15 9.33
N PHE A 453 -24.51 -36.24 9.19
CA PHE A 453 -25.25 -35.75 8.02
C PHE A 453 -24.99 -36.46 6.66
N SER A 454 -24.19 -37.53 6.59
CA SER A 454 -23.65 -38.05 5.30
C SER A 454 -24.55 -38.98 4.47
N GLU A 455 -25.51 -39.72 5.05
CA GLU A 455 -26.34 -40.69 4.27
C GLU A 455 -27.82 -40.72 4.65
N LYS A 456 -28.18 -40.62 5.94
CA LYS A 456 -29.59 -40.50 6.37
C LYS A 456 -30.12 -39.07 6.34
N VAL A 457 -29.26 -38.07 6.10
CA VAL A 457 -29.63 -36.63 6.07
C VAL A 457 -29.26 -36.00 4.72
N ARG A 458 -29.22 -36.81 3.63
CA ARG A 458 -29.46 -36.27 2.28
C ARG A 458 -30.88 -35.68 2.12
N LEU A 459 -31.71 -35.83 3.15
CA LEU A 459 -33.15 -35.59 3.18
C LEU A 459 -33.53 -34.10 3.32
N TYR A 460 -32.60 -33.18 3.64
CA TYR A 460 -32.97 -31.81 4.04
C TYR A 460 -32.08 -30.67 3.50
N THR A 461 -31.69 -30.68 2.22
CA THR A 461 -30.91 -29.64 1.47
C THR A 461 -29.38 -29.85 1.39
N GLY A 462 -28.72 -29.19 0.43
CA GLY A 462 -27.27 -29.32 0.17
C GLY A 462 -26.45 -28.70 1.30
N PHE A 463 -25.81 -29.53 2.12
CA PHE A 463 -25.07 -29.14 3.32
C PHE A 463 -23.65 -28.63 2.99
N PHE A 464 -23.53 -27.35 2.66
CA PHE A 464 -22.26 -26.63 2.84
C PHE A 464 -22.15 -26.25 4.32
N ILE A 465 -21.17 -26.82 5.01
CA ILE A 465 -20.89 -26.47 6.42
C ILE A 465 -19.87 -25.33 6.43
N ASN A 466 -20.32 -24.10 6.68
CA ASN A 466 -19.53 -22.89 6.49
C ASN A 466 -18.69 -22.49 7.71
N ASP A 467 -19.18 -22.75 8.94
CA ASP A 467 -18.44 -22.43 10.17
C ASP A 467 -18.84 -23.38 11.31
N LEU A 468 -17.91 -23.59 12.24
CA LEU A 468 -18.02 -24.52 13.36
C LEU A 468 -17.47 -23.88 14.64
N LYS A 469 -18.28 -23.79 15.68
CA LYS A 469 -17.88 -23.23 16.99
C LYS A 469 -18.35 -24.09 18.15
N PHE A 470 -17.44 -24.41 19.05
CA PHE A 470 -17.79 -24.99 20.34
C PHE A 470 -18.11 -23.89 21.35
N ASP A 471 -19.13 -24.11 22.17
CA ASP A 471 -19.33 -23.33 23.38
C ASP A 471 -18.60 -23.94 24.59
N LYS A 472 -18.66 -23.25 25.73
CA LYS A 472 -18.04 -23.71 26.98
C LYS A 472 -18.65 -25.01 27.53
N ALA A 473 -19.87 -25.36 27.12
CA ALA A 473 -20.57 -26.58 27.54
C ALA A 473 -20.27 -27.78 26.62
N GLY A 474 -19.45 -27.60 25.57
CA GLY A 474 -19.12 -28.64 24.60
C GLY A 474 -20.21 -28.89 23.54
N ARG A 475 -21.19 -27.98 23.41
CA ARG A 475 -22.16 -27.98 22.30
C ARG A 475 -21.48 -27.43 21.06
N LEU A 476 -21.67 -28.10 19.93
CA LEU A 476 -21.14 -27.67 18.64
C LEU A 476 -22.22 -26.93 17.86
N PHE A 477 -21.98 -25.66 17.58
CA PHE A 477 -22.78 -24.86 16.68
C PHE A 477 -22.25 -25.01 15.26
N VAL A 478 -23.16 -25.29 14.32
CA VAL A 478 -22.86 -25.64 12.94
C VAL A 478 -23.62 -24.68 12.03
N ALA A 479 -22.92 -23.73 11.41
CA ALA A 479 -23.49 -22.85 10.40
C ALA A 479 -23.53 -23.59 9.05
N ASN A 480 -24.68 -23.59 8.38
CA ASN A 480 -24.88 -24.28 7.12
C ASN A 480 -25.92 -23.57 6.22
N SER A 481 -26.09 -24.10 5.00
CA SER A 481 -27.04 -23.57 4.01
C SER A 481 -28.48 -23.43 4.51
N GLY A 482 -28.91 -24.26 5.46
CA GLY A 482 -30.26 -24.25 6.05
C GLY A 482 -30.41 -23.41 7.32
N GLY A 483 -29.35 -22.71 7.76
CA GLY A 483 -29.31 -21.93 8.99
C GLY A 483 -28.26 -22.46 9.97
N VAL A 484 -28.63 -22.60 11.24
CA VAL A 484 -27.69 -23.03 12.30
C VAL A 484 -28.24 -24.21 13.07
N ASP A 485 -27.44 -25.27 13.16
CA ASP A 485 -27.71 -26.46 13.96
C ASP A 485 -26.85 -26.47 15.23
N ILE A 486 -27.42 -27.03 16.31
CA ILE A 486 -26.73 -27.26 17.59
C ILE A 486 -26.62 -28.76 17.79
N LEU A 487 -25.40 -29.29 17.72
CA LEU A 487 -25.08 -30.68 17.97
C LEU A 487 -24.61 -30.88 19.42
N TYR A 488 -25.05 -31.97 20.03
CA TYR A 488 -24.62 -32.46 21.33
C TYR A 488 -23.82 -33.74 21.13
N PRO A 489 -22.48 -33.69 20.94
CA PRO A 489 -21.68 -34.84 20.49
C PRO A 489 -21.81 -36.08 21.38
N GLY A 490 -22.02 -35.90 22.68
CA GLY A 490 -22.21 -37.01 23.63
C GLY A 490 -23.62 -37.62 23.66
N GLN A 491 -24.62 -36.96 23.05
CA GLN A 491 -26.03 -37.40 23.10
C GLN A 491 -26.57 -37.77 21.70
N ASN A 492 -25.83 -37.44 20.65
CA ASN A 492 -26.26 -37.60 19.25
C ASN A 492 -27.59 -36.89 18.94
N ILE A 493 -27.86 -35.79 19.65
CA ILE A 493 -29.03 -34.93 19.47
C ILE A 493 -28.61 -33.74 18.60
N ILE A 494 -29.44 -33.42 17.59
CA ILE A 494 -29.30 -32.23 16.75
C ILE A 494 -30.55 -31.39 16.95
N LYS A 495 -30.37 -30.13 17.35
CA LYS A 495 -31.44 -29.14 17.48
C LYS A 495 -31.19 -28.01 16.47
N GLN A 496 -32.14 -27.75 15.58
CA GLN A 496 -32.05 -26.61 14.68
C GLN A 496 -32.50 -25.33 15.38
N ILE A 497 -31.87 -24.20 15.05
CA ILE A 497 -32.39 -22.89 15.42
C ILE A 497 -33.68 -22.62 14.61
N PRO A 498 -34.77 -22.12 15.22
CA PRO A 498 -36.01 -21.83 14.52
C PRO A 498 -35.82 -20.87 13.34
N SER A 499 -36.22 -21.29 12.14
CA SER A 499 -36.23 -20.48 10.91
C SER A 499 -37.53 -20.69 10.16
N ILE A 500 -37.89 -19.77 9.27
CA ILE A 500 -39.07 -19.94 8.41
C ILE A 500 -38.97 -21.22 7.60
N SER A 501 -37.75 -21.64 7.23
CA SER A 501 -37.51 -22.83 6.42
C SER A 501 -37.86 -24.12 7.16
N ASN A 502 -37.59 -24.21 8.47
CA ASN A 502 -37.95 -25.38 9.30
C ASN A 502 -39.24 -25.21 10.12
N ARG A 503 -40.00 -24.13 9.87
CA ARG A 503 -41.31 -23.90 10.50
C ARG A 503 -42.36 -24.84 9.92
N GLU A 504 -42.91 -25.70 10.75
CA GLU A 504 -43.99 -26.64 10.39
C GLU A 504 -45.30 -26.22 11.06
N PHE A 505 -46.43 -26.69 10.51
CA PHE A 505 -47.68 -26.63 11.26
C PHE A 505 -47.58 -27.50 12.52
N LYS A 506 -48.25 -27.10 13.60
CA LYS A 506 -48.41 -27.96 14.77
C LYS A 506 -49.03 -29.30 14.35
N PRO A 507 -48.60 -30.43 14.96
CA PRO A 507 -49.08 -31.77 14.59
C PRO A 507 -50.60 -31.89 14.58
N GLU A 508 -51.31 -31.17 15.45
CA GLU A 508 -52.77 -31.16 15.52
C GLU A 508 -53.42 -30.54 14.29
N LEU A 509 -52.89 -29.42 13.79
CA LEU A 509 -53.40 -28.76 12.58
C LEU A 509 -53.05 -29.58 11.34
N GLN A 510 -51.81 -30.07 11.25
CA GLN A 510 -51.37 -30.90 10.13
C GLN A 510 -52.22 -32.18 10.01
N SER A 511 -52.47 -32.85 11.13
CA SER A 511 -53.35 -34.03 11.18
C SER A 511 -54.79 -33.68 10.82
N ALA A 512 -55.31 -32.54 11.29
CA ALA A 512 -56.67 -32.09 10.94
C ALA A 512 -56.82 -31.79 9.45
N ILE A 513 -55.82 -31.16 8.81
CA ILE A 513 -55.78 -30.90 7.38
C ILE A 513 -55.76 -32.22 6.60
N ILE A 514 -54.86 -33.14 6.93
CA ILE A 514 -54.73 -34.45 6.24
C ILE A 514 -56.05 -35.25 6.37
N ASN A 515 -56.65 -35.28 7.56
CA ASN A 515 -57.92 -35.97 7.77
C ASN A 515 -59.07 -35.33 6.98
N LEU A 516 -59.11 -33.99 6.86
CA LEU A 516 -60.11 -33.30 6.08
C LEU A 516 -59.98 -33.64 4.58
N VAL A 517 -58.75 -33.58 4.05
CA VAL A 517 -58.48 -33.92 2.64
C VAL A 517 -58.89 -35.35 2.32
N ASN A 518 -58.64 -36.30 3.22
CA ASN A 518 -58.98 -37.71 3.01
C ASN A 518 -60.49 -38.01 3.16
N SER A 519 -61.24 -37.20 3.92
CA SER A 519 -62.65 -37.47 4.25
C SER A 519 -63.65 -36.67 3.43
N SER A 520 -63.24 -35.54 2.83
CA SER A 520 -64.13 -34.60 2.16
C SER A 520 -63.65 -34.30 0.74
N PRO A 521 -64.45 -34.59 -0.30
CA PRO A 521 -64.05 -34.28 -1.67
C PRO A 521 -63.97 -32.76 -1.90
N PRO A 522 -62.96 -32.25 -2.63
CA PRO A 522 -62.84 -30.84 -2.93
C PRO A 522 -63.93 -30.38 -3.92
N ILE A 523 -64.39 -29.13 -3.76
CA ILE A 523 -65.29 -28.46 -4.72
C ILE A 523 -64.54 -28.23 -6.05
N ALA A 524 -63.26 -27.90 -5.94
CA ALA A 524 -62.34 -27.76 -7.06
C ALA A 524 -60.91 -28.07 -6.60
N SER A 525 -60.13 -28.71 -7.46
CA SER A 525 -58.72 -28.97 -7.21
C SER A 525 -57.91 -29.02 -8.50
N ILE A 526 -56.63 -28.67 -8.39
CA ILE A 526 -55.59 -28.84 -9.39
C ILE A 526 -54.48 -29.60 -8.65
N LEU A 527 -54.54 -30.92 -8.69
CA LEU A 527 -53.58 -31.83 -8.07
C LEU A 527 -52.87 -32.63 -9.15
N LYS A 528 -51.83 -33.35 -8.78
CA LYS A 528 -51.02 -34.15 -9.71
C LYS A 528 -50.45 -33.30 -10.87
N VAL A 529 -49.93 -32.13 -10.52
CA VAL A 529 -49.46 -31.12 -11.47
C VAL A 529 -48.25 -31.59 -12.28
N THR A 530 -48.13 -31.10 -13.51
CA THR A 530 -47.01 -31.36 -14.44
C THR A 530 -46.16 -30.10 -14.61
N GLU A 531 -44.88 -30.23 -14.96
CA GLU A 531 -43.93 -29.11 -15.11
C GLU A 531 -44.32 -28.08 -16.19
N GLN A 532 -43.83 -26.85 -16.01
CA GLN A 532 -43.90 -25.71 -16.94
C GLN A 532 -45.30 -25.36 -17.48
N LYS A 533 -46.34 -25.45 -16.65
CA LYS A 533 -47.72 -25.12 -17.06
C LYS A 533 -48.39 -24.17 -16.10
N LEU A 534 -49.14 -23.25 -16.68
CA LEU A 534 -50.24 -22.59 -15.98
C LEU A 534 -51.49 -23.48 -16.11
N LEU A 535 -51.95 -24.02 -14.99
CA LEU A 535 -53.13 -24.87 -14.90
C LEU A 535 -54.30 -24.06 -14.33
N GLU A 536 -55.50 -24.25 -14.90
CA GLU A 536 -56.71 -23.54 -14.46
C GLU A 536 -57.90 -24.50 -14.31
N LYS A 537 -58.75 -24.25 -13.30
CA LYS A 537 -60.00 -24.97 -13.07
C LYS A 537 -61.10 -24.02 -12.62
N GLU A 538 -62.16 -23.90 -13.43
CA GLU A 538 -63.34 -23.12 -13.08
C GLU A 538 -64.34 -23.94 -12.26
N PHE A 539 -64.99 -23.28 -11.29
CA PHE A 539 -66.08 -23.84 -10.50
C PHE A 539 -67.05 -22.73 -10.10
N GLU A 540 -68.29 -23.12 -9.75
CA GLU A 540 -69.33 -22.19 -9.34
C GLU A 540 -69.88 -22.58 -7.97
N VAL A 541 -70.21 -21.57 -7.18
CA VAL A 541 -70.81 -21.75 -5.85
C VAL A 541 -72.22 -21.16 -5.88
N SER A 542 -73.24 -21.99 -5.61
CA SER A 542 -74.66 -21.62 -5.73
C SER A 542 -75.13 -20.64 -4.66
N ASP A 543 -74.51 -20.69 -3.48
CA ASP A 543 -74.85 -19.91 -2.28
C ASP A 543 -73.59 -19.54 -1.51
N SER A 544 -73.69 -18.63 -0.54
CA SER A 544 -72.52 -18.28 0.26
C SER A 544 -71.97 -19.50 0.99
N THR A 545 -70.71 -19.84 0.72
CA THR A 545 -70.11 -21.11 1.15
C THR A 545 -68.79 -20.89 1.88
N LYS A 546 -68.67 -21.52 3.05
CA LYS A 546 -67.44 -21.59 3.84
C LYS A 546 -66.52 -22.65 3.23
N ILE A 547 -65.28 -22.26 2.99
CA ILE A 547 -64.25 -23.12 2.43
C ILE A 547 -62.97 -23.07 3.27
N ILE A 548 -62.15 -24.09 3.10
CA ILE A 548 -60.71 -24.01 3.31
C ILE A 548 -60.02 -24.21 1.96
N ILE A 549 -59.02 -23.38 1.69
CA ILE A 549 -58.11 -23.51 0.57
C ILE A 549 -56.77 -24.02 1.08
N ILE A 550 -56.22 -25.04 0.43
CA ILE A 550 -54.95 -25.67 0.78
C ILE A 550 -54.10 -25.67 -0.48
N GLY A 551 -52.92 -25.06 -0.40
CA GLY A 551 -51.91 -25.08 -1.45
C GLY A 551 -50.64 -25.75 -0.95
N VAL A 552 -50.11 -26.68 -1.74
CA VAL A 552 -48.80 -27.30 -1.55
C VAL A 552 -47.97 -27.06 -2.81
N GLY A 553 -46.76 -26.56 -2.63
CA GLY A 553 -45.90 -26.18 -3.74
C GLY A 553 -44.43 -26.04 -3.34
N GLU A 554 -43.65 -25.35 -4.17
CA GLU A 554 -42.22 -25.13 -4.00
C GLU A 554 -41.97 -23.66 -3.73
N GLY A 555 -41.15 -23.36 -2.72
CA GLY A 555 -40.68 -22.01 -2.48
C GLY A 555 -39.24 -21.96 -1.98
N GLN A 556 -38.67 -20.76 -2.05
CA GLN A 556 -37.30 -20.50 -1.60
C GLN A 556 -37.24 -19.19 -0.81
N ASN A 557 -36.58 -19.26 0.35
CA ASN A 557 -36.50 -18.19 1.33
C ASN A 557 -35.73 -16.96 0.80
N PHE A 558 -34.53 -17.16 0.24
CA PHE A 558 -33.68 -16.06 -0.26
C PHE A 558 -34.40 -15.14 -1.28
N LEU A 559 -35.28 -15.68 -2.11
CA LEU A 559 -36.05 -14.90 -3.09
C LEU A 559 -37.38 -14.37 -2.53
N GLU A 560 -37.74 -14.76 -1.31
CA GLU A 560 -39.03 -14.56 -0.68
C GLU A 560 -40.20 -14.92 -1.62
N LYS A 561 -40.00 -15.99 -2.41
CA LYS A 561 -40.81 -16.33 -3.58
C LYS A 561 -41.20 -17.80 -3.59
N MET A 562 -42.41 -18.02 -4.09
CA MET A 562 -42.94 -19.34 -4.41
C MET A 562 -42.80 -19.58 -5.93
N PHE A 563 -42.28 -20.75 -6.30
CA PHE A 563 -42.04 -21.20 -7.67
C PHE A 563 -43.21 -21.98 -8.22
N ASP A 564 -43.56 -23.07 -7.52
CA ASP A 564 -44.79 -23.80 -7.72
C ASP A 564 -45.83 -23.29 -6.73
N TYR A 565 -46.89 -22.64 -7.20
CA TYR A 565 -47.91 -22.09 -6.31
C TYR A 565 -49.25 -21.91 -6.98
N GLY A 566 -50.30 -21.90 -6.14
CA GLY A 566 -51.67 -21.66 -6.58
C GLY A 566 -52.30 -20.41 -6.00
N TRP A 567 -53.37 -19.96 -6.68
CA TRP A 567 -54.20 -18.85 -6.23
C TRP A 567 -55.65 -19.01 -6.72
N LEU A 568 -56.55 -18.24 -6.11
CA LEU A 568 -57.98 -18.23 -6.41
C LEU A 568 -58.40 -16.86 -6.93
N GLU A 569 -59.08 -16.82 -8.08
CA GLU A 569 -59.64 -15.61 -8.70
C GLU A 569 -61.18 -15.62 -8.69
N ASP A 570 -61.80 -14.46 -8.53
CA ASP A 570 -63.24 -14.25 -8.74
C ASP A 570 -63.59 -13.98 -10.23
N SER A 571 -64.88 -13.79 -10.52
CA SER A 571 -65.37 -13.52 -11.88
C SER A 571 -64.85 -12.22 -12.50
N ASN A 572 -64.30 -11.29 -11.69
CA ASN A 572 -63.69 -10.04 -12.14
C ASN A 572 -62.16 -10.14 -12.27
N LYS A 573 -61.59 -11.35 -12.21
CA LYS A 573 -60.14 -11.62 -12.19
C LYS A 573 -59.42 -11.05 -10.95
N LYS A 574 -60.14 -10.75 -9.87
CA LYS A 574 -59.52 -10.31 -8.61
C LYS A 574 -59.00 -11.54 -7.84
N ILE A 575 -57.74 -11.50 -7.43
CA ILE A 575 -57.15 -12.53 -6.57
C ILE A 575 -57.79 -12.46 -5.18
N VAL A 576 -58.45 -13.54 -4.78
CA VAL A 576 -59.12 -13.70 -3.48
C VAL A 576 -58.15 -14.26 -2.44
N TRP A 577 -57.24 -15.14 -2.85
CA TRP A 577 -56.18 -15.70 -2.03
C TRP A 577 -55.04 -16.22 -2.92
N SER A 578 -53.79 -16.18 -2.44
CA SER A 578 -52.61 -16.66 -3.16
C SER A 578 -51.55 -17.20 -2.22
N MET A 579 -50.84 -18.23 -2.68
CA MET A 579 -49.66 -18.82 -2.04
C MET A 579 -48.37 -18.19 -2.60
N ASN A 580 -48.28 -16.87 -2.75
CA ASN A 580 -47.16 -16.24 -3.47
C ASN A 580 -45.97 -15.79 -2.59
N LYS A 581 -46.08 -15.88 -1.26
CA LYS A 581 -45.03 -15.45 -0.32
C LYS A 581 -44.49 -16.62 0.49
N TYR A 582 -43.16 -16.77 0.51
CA TYR A 582 -42.49 -17.88 1.22
C TYR A 582 -42.66 -17.77 2.74
N SER A 583 -42.49 -16.58 3.32
CA SER A 583 -42.63 -16.33 4.77
C SER A 583 -44.00 -16.68 5.35
N ASN A 584 -45.04 -16.71 4.53
CA ASN A 584 -46.40 -17.09 4.93
C ASN A 584 -46.66 -18.60 4.85
N SER A 585 -45.67 -19.37 4.42
CA SER A 585 -45.78 -20.80 4.20
C SER A 585 -45.07 -21.61 5.28
N PHE A 586 -45.42 -22.88 5.38
CA PHE A 586 -44.88 -23.84 6.34
C PHE A 586 -44.22 -25.00 5.60
N HIS A 587 -43.18 -25.58 6.17
CA HIS A 587 -42.56 -26.79 5.64
C HIS A 587 -43.59 -27.93 5.62
N PHE A 588 -43.61 -28.71 4.53
CA PHE A 588 -44.61 -29.77 4.33
C PHE A 588 -44.00 -31.06 3.82
N GLU A 589 -43.40 -31.82 4.74
CA GLU A 589 -42.77 -33.12 4.46
C GLU A 589 -41.76 -33.09 3.28
N GLY A 590 -41.00 -34.18 3.10
CA GLY A 590 -40.00 -34.23 2.02
C GLY A 590 -38.90 -33.19 2.21
N GLY A 591 -38.49 -32.52 1.13
CA GLY A 591 -37.43 -31.52 1.15
C GLY A 591 -37.89 -30.15 1.66
N MET A 592 -36.97 -29.36 2.24
CA MET A 592 -37.24 -28.02 2.84
C MET A 592 -37.94 -27.01 1.93
N LYS A 593 -37.79 -27.15 0.60
CA LYS A 593 -38.45 -26.29 -0.39
C LYS A 593 -39.93 -26.60 -0.57
N ILE A 594 -40.40 -27.76 -0.11
CA ILE A 594 -41.82 -28.15 -0.20
C ILE A 594 -42.57 -27.42 0.90
N ARG A 595 -43.51 -26.57 0.48
CA ARG A 595 -44.26 -25.68 1.36
C ARG A 595 -45.74 -25.97 1.31
N ILE A 596 -46.44 -25.73 2.42
CA ILE A 596 -47.90 -25.73 2.52
C ILE A 596 -48.41 -24.38 3.03
N MET A 597 -49.56 -23.97 2.52
CA MET A 597 -50.36 -22.88 3.05
C MET A 597 -51.83 -23.32 3.13
N ALA A 598 -52.51 -22.94 4.20
CA ALA A 598 -53.93 -23.16 4.39
C ALA A 598 -54.63 -21.86 4.78
N HIS A 599 -55.85 -21.64 4.30
CA HIS A 599 -56.63 -20.46 4.65
C HIS A 599 -58.13 -20.72 4.59
N THR A 600 -58.90 -20.13 5.50
CA THR A 600 -60.37 -20.23 5.53
C THR A 600 -61.00 -18.99 4.90
N LEU A 601 -62.00 -19.18 4.05
CA LEU A 601 -62.69 -18.09 3.33
C LEU A 601 -64.20 -18.33 3.25
N GLN A 602 -64.99 -17.25 3.28
CA GLN A 602 -66.40 -17.28 2.93
C GLN A 602 -66.57 -16.78 1.49
N LEU A 603 -66.81 -17.69 0.56
CA LEU A 603 -67.09 -17.33 -0.83
C LEU A 603 -68.53 -16.83 -0.95
N LYS A 604 -68.74 -15.76 -1.72
CA LYS A 604 -70.08 -15.33 -2.16
C LYS A 604 -70.54 -16.19 -3.33
N LYS A 605 -71.85 -16.24 -3.58
CA LYS A 605 -72.41 -16.85 -4.78
C LYS A 605 -71.74 -16.27 -6.03
N GLY A 606 -71.24 -17.13 -6.92
CA GLY A 606 -70.55 -16.70 -8.13
C GLY A 606 -69.61 -17.76 -8.71
N LYS A 607 -69.00 -17.42 -9.85
CA LYS A 607 -67.99 -18.23 -10.52
C LYS A 607 -66.60 -17.84 -10.05
N TYR A 608 -65.77 -18.84 -9.81
CA TYR A 608 -64.39 -18.70 -9.39
C TYR A 608 -63.48 -19.53 -10.27
N LYS A 609 -62.21 -19.13 -10.32
CA LYS A 609 -61.17 -19.83 -11.07
C LYS A 609 -60.00 -20.13 -10.16
N LEU A 610 -59.71 -21.41 -9.98
CA LEU A 610 -58.52 -21.90 -9.30
C LEU A 610 -57.38 -21.96 -10.32
N LYS A 611 -56.19 -21.48 -9.94
CA LYS A 611 -55.00 -21.52 -10.79
C LYS A 611 -53.80 -22.10 -10.05
N PHE A 612 -52.90 -22.74 -10.79
CA PHE A 612 -51.62 -23.22 -10.28
C PHE A 612 -50.53 -23.04 -11.34
N GLN A 613 -49.44 -22.41 -10.97
CA GLN A 613 -48.26 -22.24 -11.81
C GLN A 613 -47.22 -23.27 -11.39
N THR A 614 -46.65 -23.99 -12.36
CA THR A 614 -45.47 -24.83 -12.15
C THR A 614 -44.25 -24.31 -12.88
N ASP A 615 -43.05 -24.58 -12.34
CA ASP A 615 -41.77 -24.39 -13.01
C ASP A 615 -41.11 -25.75 -13.36
N VAL A 616 -39.78 -25.84 -13.36
CA VAL A 616 -39.02 -27.06 -13.68
C VAL A 616 -38.45 -27.63 -12.41
N GLY A 617 -38.65 -28.93 -12.20
CA GLY A 617 -37.93 -29.70 -11.20
C GLY A 617 -38.82 -30.40 -10.19
N ASN A 618 -40.05 -29.93 -9.97
CA ASN A 618 -41.00 -30.61 -9.09
C ASN A 618 -42.38 -30.79 -9.77
N SER A 619 -42.81 -32.04 -9.84
CA SER A 619 -44.10 -32.44 -10.37
C SER A 619 -44.54 -33.78 -9.79
N TYR A 620 -45.81 -34.13 -9.98
CA TYR A 620 -46.31 -35.39 -9.46
C TYR A 620 -45.59 -36.60 -10.06
N GLY A 621 -44.89 -37.33 -9.20
CA GLY A 621 -44.07 -38.50 -9.58
C GLY A 621 -42.62 -38.18 -9.98
N SER A 622 -42.22 -36.90 -10.02
CA SER A 622 -40.85 -36.49 -10.36
C SER A 622 -40.47 -35.22 -9.59
N PHE A 623 -39.64 -35.37 -8.54
CA PHE A 623 -39.16 -34.29 -7.69
C PHE A 623 -37.62 -34.23 -7.74
N ASN A 624 -37.08 -33.01 -7.84
CA ASN A 624 -35.63 -32.74 -7.78
C ASN A 624 -35.11 -32.73 -6.33
N VAL A 625 -36.03 -32.63 -5.37
CA VAL A 625 -35.84 -32.81 -3.94
C VAL A 625 -36.57 -34.06 -3.46
N GLN A 626 -36.45 -34.41 -2.19
CA GLN A 626 -37.25 -35.50 -1.64
C GLN A 626 -38.74 -35.15 -1.72
N ALA A 627 -39.51 -36.03 -2.37
CA ALA A 627 -40.96 -35.87 -2.45
C ALA A 627 -41.62 -35.92 -1.06
N PRO A 628 -42.71 -35.16 -0.83
CA PRO A 628 -43.53 -35.32 0.37
C PRO A 628 -44.09 -36.76 0.44
N LYS A 629 -44.38 -37.27 1.65
CA LYS A 629 -44.81 -38.68 1.80
C LYS A 629 -46.13 -38.93 1.07
N ASP A 630 -47.02 -37.94 1.10
CA ASP A 630 -48.20 -37.89 0.25
C ASP A 630 -48.04 -36.86 -0.88
N SER A 631 -47.41 -37.30 -1.98
CA SER A 631 -47.25 -36.47 -3.17
C SER A 631 -48.56 -36.15 -3.89
N THR A 632 -49.68 -36.77 -3.53
CA THR A 632 -50.99 -36.47 -4.15
C THR A 632 -51.54 -35.10 -3.71
N MET A 633 -51.04 -34.57 -2.60
CA MET A 633 -51.36 -33.23 -2.08
C MET A 633 -50.70 -32.09 -2.87
N TYR A 634 -49.67 -32.38 -3.66
CA TYR A 634 -48.90 -31.36 -4.40
C TYR A 634 -49.77 -30.69 -5.48
N GLY A 635 -50.04 -29.40 -5.31
CA GLY A 635 -51.05 -28.66 -6.06
C GLY A 635 -51.93 -27.76 -5.16
N ILE A 636 -53.12 -27.42 -5.61
CA ILE A 636 -54.06 -26.57 -4.85
C ILE A 636 -55.47 -27.15 -4.86
N GLN A 637 -56.17 -27.07 -3.72
CA GLN A 637 -57.53 -27.58 -3.57
C GLN A 637 -58.40 -26.69 -2.67
N VAL A 638 -59.70 -26.70 -2.96
CA VAL A 638 -60.74 -25.96 -2.24
C VAL A 638 -61.78 -26.93 -1.71
N ILE A 639 -61.93 -27.01 -0.38
CA ILE A 639 -62.83 -27.95 0.30
C ILE A 639 -63.94 -27.18 1.01
N LYS A 640 -65.20 -27.62 0.85
CA LYS A 640 -66.36 -27.07 1.57
C LYS A 640 -66.30 -27.50 3.03
N ILE A 641 -66.51 -26.58 3.97
CA ILE A 641 -66.52 -26.87 5.40
C ILE A 641 -67.77 -26.28 6.08
N ASN A 642 -68.16 -26.84 7.22
CA ASN A 642 -69.27 -26.33 8.03
C ASN A 642 -68.83 -25.21 8.99
N ASP A 643 -69.78 -24.56 9.67
CA ASP A 643 -69.51 -23.43 10.57
C ASP A 643 -68.53 -23.78 11.70
N LYS A 644 -68.65 -24.97 12.28
CA LYS A 644 -67.79 -25.45 13.37
C LYS A 644 -66.35 -25.63 12.87
N GLN A 645 -66.19 -26.28 11.72
CA GLN A 645 -64.88 -26.48 11.07
C GLN A 645 -64.27 -25.15 10.64
N PHE A 646 -65.08 -24.21 10.12
CA PHE A 646 -64.60 -22.91 9.70
C PHE A 646 -63.98 -22.13 10.86
N ASN A 647 -64.67 -22.07 12.00
CA ASN A 647 -64.13 -21.39 13.18
C ASN A 647 -62.87 -22.10 13.71
N ASP A 648 -62.90 -23.44 13.86
CA ASP A 648 -61.76 -24.23 14.35
C ASP A 648 -60.51 -24.08 13.47
N PHE A 649 -60.62 -24.20 12.15
CA PHE A 649 -59.49 -23.98 11.25
C PHE A 649 -59.03 -22.52 11.21
N THR A 650 -59.96 -21.55 11.28
CA THR A 650 -59.60 -20.13 11.33
C THR A 650 -58.75 -19.84 12.56
N ASP A 651 -59.18 -20.30 13.73
CA ASP A 651 -58.48 -20.08 15.00
C ASP A 651 -57.09 -20.73 14.97
N ARG A 652 -56.99 -21.99 14.55
CA ARG A 652 -55.71 -22.72 14.44
C ARG A 652 -54.74 -22.04 13.45
N ILE A 653 -55.21 -21.69 12.26
CA ILE A 653 -54.37 -21.05 11.23
C ILE A 653 -53.94 -19.64 11.68
N GLN A 654 -54.82 -18.89 12.36
CA GLN A 654 -54.46 -17.59 12.92
C GLN A 654 -53.45 -17.72 14.06
N GLU A 655 -53.56 -18.75 14.90
CA GLU A 655 -52.58 -19.05 15.96
C GLU A 655 -51.20 -19.34 15.37
N GLU A 656 -51.13 -20.18 14.34
CA GLU A 656 -49.87 -20.44 13.63
C GLU A 656 -49.25 -19.15 13.08
N ASN A 657 -50.06 -18.28 12.47
CA ASN A 657 -49.59 -17.07 11.76
C ASN A 657 -49.14 -15.90 12.65
N LYS A 658 -49.28 -15.95 13.99
CA LYS A 658 -48.88 -14.87 14.93
C LYS A 658 -47.36 -14.70 15.13
N ASN A 659 -46.58 -14.91 14.07
CA ASN A 659 -45.22 -15.41 14.10
C ASN A 659 -44.14 -14.39 14.57
N SER A 660 -43.77 -14.42 15.86
CA SER A 660 -42.58 -13.71 16.41
C SER A 660 -41.34 -14.60 16.59
N ASP A 661 -41.49 -15.92 16.57
CA ASP A 661 -40.47 -16.85 17.08
C ASP A 661 -39.56 -17.48 15.99
N TYR A 662 -39.79 -17.12 14.72
CA TYR A 662 -39.06 -17.70 13.57
C TYR A 662 -38.37 -16.63 12.74
N MET A 663 -37.13 -16.91 12.37
CA MET A 663 -36.23 -16.01 11.64
C MET A 663 -36.27 -16.27 10.13
N LEU A 664 -36.11 -15.23 9.30
CA LEU A 664 -35.66 -15.39 7.91
C LEU A 664 -34.17 -15.75 7.94
N LEU A 665 -33.84 -17.03 8.17
CA LEU A 665 -32.46 -17.48 8.35
C LEU A 665 -32.17 -18.70 7.45
N GLU A 666 -31.45 -18.46 6.36
CA GLU A 666 -30.78 -19.45 5.50
C GLU A 666 -29.35 -18.96 5.20
N GLU A 667 -28.52 -19.82 4.61
CA GLU A 667 -27.15 -19.49 4.20
C GLU A 667 -26.32 -18.88 5.33
N ALA A 668 -26.41 -19.46 6.53
CA ALA A 668 -25.55 -19.06 7.64
C ALA A 668 -24.10 -19.33 7.27
N ASN A 669 -23.30 -18.26 7.25
CA ASN A 669 -21.95 -18.29 6.75
C ASN A 669 -20.91 -18.24 7.86
N SER A 670 -21.15 -17.43 8.89
CA SER A 670 -20.25 -17.30 10.04
C SER A 670 -21.04 -17.12 11.34
N ILE A 671 -20.52 -17.66 12.44
CA ILE A 671 -21.15 -17.59 13.76
C ILE A 671 -20.16 -17.15 14.83
N ALA A 672 -20.62 -16.27 15.73
CA ALA A 672 -19.86 -15.87 16.91
C ALA A 672 -20.69 -16.05 18.19
N LEU A 673 -20.18 -16.87 19.10
CA LEU A 673 -20.74 -17.02 20.43
C LEU A 673 -20.30 -15.84 21.29
N SER A 674 -21.26 -15.11 21.85
CA SER A 674 -20.98 -13.91 22.63
C SER A 674 -20.23 -14.25 23.92
N LYS A 675 -19.18 -13.48 24.21
CA LYS A 675 -18.44 -13.58 25.48
C LYS A 675 -18.96 -12.57 26.50
N SER A 676 -19.49 -11.43 26.03
CA SER A 676 -19.94 -10.31 26.86
C SER A 676 -21.42 -10.39 27.22
N TYR A 677 -22.21 -11.10 26.43
CA TYR A 677 -23.66 -11.25 26.60
C TYR A 677 -24.03 -12.73 26.63
N GLU A 678 -24.30 -13.27 27.83
CA GLU A 678 -24.64 -14.69 27.96
C GLU A 678 -25.82 -15.08 27.07
N ASN A 679 -25.72 -16.25 26.44
CA ASN A 679 -26.76 -16.84 25.57
C ASN A 679 -27.02 -16.07 24.28
N ILE A 680 -26.20 -15.08 23.91
CA ILE A 680 -26.28 -14.43 22.61
C ILE A 680 -25.42 -15.16 21.57
N LEU A 681 -26.02 -15.42 20.42
CA LEU A 681 -25.36 -15.91 19.21
C LEU A 681 -25.48 -14.85 18.12
N TRP A 682 -24.35 -14.46 17.54
CA TRP A 682 -24.30 -13.64 16.34
C TRP A 682 -24.17 -14.52 15.11
N ILE A 683 -24.96 -14.25 14.07
CA ILE A 683 -25.01 -15.06 12.85
C ILE A 683 -24.88 -14.14 11.64
N GLY A 684 -23.78 -14.28 10.92
CA GLY A 684 -23.59 -13.67 9.60
C GLY A 684 -24.14 -14.60 8.52
N THR A 685 -24.87 -14.03 7.58
CA THR A 685 -25.51 -14.77 6.47
C THR A 685 -25.03 -14.26 5.13
N LEU A 686 -25.14 -15.10 4.11
CA LEU A 686 -25.14 -14.60 2.73
C LEU A 686 -26.53 -14.02 2.44
N ASN A 687 -26.57 -12.80 1.90
CA ASN A 687 -27.77 -12.08 1.47
C ASN A 687 -28.79 -11.59 2.52
N GLN A 688 -28.75 -12.04 3.78
CA GLN A 688 -29.75 -11.65 4.80
C GLN A 688 -29.20 -10.75 5.92
N GLY A 689 -27.92 -10.41 5.89
CA GLY A 689 -27.27 -9.52 6.85
C GLY A 689 -26.79 -10.23 8.11
N LEU A 690 -26.76 -9.49 9.21
CA LEU A 690 -26.32 -9.96 10.52
C LEU A 690 -27.53 -10.21 11.42
N PHE A 691 -27.54 -11.30 12.18
CA PHE A 691 -28.55 -11.58 13.19
C PHE A 691 -27.95 -11.64 14.59
N LYS A 692 -28.72 -11.15 15.56
CA LYS A 692 -28.54 -11.37 16.99
C LYS A 692 -29.63 -12.33 17.46
N TYR A 693 -29.26 -13.47 18.04
CA TYR A 693 -30.21 -14.48 18.53
C TYR A 693 -29.97 -14.78 20.01
N ASN A 694 -31.04 -14.81 20.80
CA ASN A 694 -31.00 -15.22 22.20
C ASN A 694 -31.36 -16.70 22.34
N LEU A 695 -30.39 -17.52 22.73
CA LEU A 695 -30.53 -18.98 22.85
C LEU A 695 -31.54 -19.42 23.93
N ASN A 696 -31.87 -18.55 24.90
CA ASN A 696 -32.80 -18.86 25.98
C ASN A 696 -34.23 -18.40 25.66
N THR A 697 -34.40 -17.17 25.18
CA THR A 697 -35.72 -16.60 24.93
C THR A 697 -36.26 -16.92 23.54
N GLY A 698 -35.38 -17.25 22.58
CA GLY A 698 -35.75 -17.41 21.16
C GLY A 698 -35.91 -16.08 20.42
N GLU A 699 -35.74 -14.94 21.10
CA GLU A 699 -35.84 -13.63 20.47
C GLU A 699 -34.68 -13.38 19.51
N PHE A 700 -34.98 -12.74 18.39
CA PHE A 700 -33.98 -12.38 17.39
C PHE A 700 -34.14 -10.96 16.88
N ARG A 701 -33.02 -10.42 16.38
CA ARG A 701 -32.98 -9.15 15.66
C ARG A 701 -32.12 -9.27 14.41
N GLN A 702 -32.62 -8.75 13.30
CA GLN A 702 -31.93 -8.69 12.02
C GLN A 702 -31.39 -7.29 11.77
N TYR A 703 -30.14 -7.20 11.30
CA TYR A 703 -29.49 -5.98 10.82
C TYR A 703 -29.24 -6.14 9.32
N ASN A 704 -29.97 -5.40 8.48
CA ASN A 704 -29.87 -5.44 7.02
C ASN A 704 -30.11 -4.05 6.42
N LYS A 705 -29.81 -3.88 5.13
CA LYS A 705 -29.98 -2.61 4.40
C LYS A 705 -31.42 -2.07 4.37
N ASN A 706 -32.41 -2.95 4.44
CA ASN A 706 -33.82 -2.59 4.24
C ASN A 706 -34.54 -2.21 5.55
N ALA A 707 -33.84 -2.17 6.69
CA ALA A 707 -34.40 -1.80 7.97
C ALA A 707 -34.32 -0.29 8.21
N GLU A 708 -35.39 0.33 8.69
CA GLU A 708 -35.49 1.77 8.99
C GLU A 708 -34.41 2.30 9.98
N ALA A 709 -33.71 1.39 10.67
CA ALA A 709 -32.68 1.70 11.67
C ALA A 709 -31.24 1.71 11.13
N VAL A 710 -31.03 1.46 9.83
CA VAL A 710 -29.70 1.31 9.22
C VAL A 710 -29.44 2.49 8.28
N SER A 711 -28.27 3.12 8.41
CA SER A 711 -27.88 4.24 7.54
C SER A 711 -27.84 3.83 6.07
N ASP A 712 -28.10 4.78 5.16
CA ASP A 712 -28.04 4.63 3.68
C ASP A 712 -26.69 4.09 3.13
N ILE A 713 -25.68 3.91 3.98
CA ILE A 713 -24.31 3.48 3.64
C ILE A 713 -24.18 1.95 3.49
N VAL A 714 -25.09 1.15 4.05
CA VAL A 714 -25.00 -0.33 3.95
C VAL A 714 -25.38 -0.77 2.54
N THR A 715 -24.40 -1.18 1.74
CA THR A 715 -24.59 -1.47 0.31
C THR A 715 -24.81 -2.96 0.01
N SER A 716 -24.46 -3.87 0.92
CA SER A 716 -24.68 -5.33 0.79
C SER A 716 -25.22 -5.94 2.09
N ASN A 717 -25.97 -7.04 1.96
CA ASN A 717 -26.43 -7.88 3.06
C ASN A 717 -25.54 -9.13 3.25
N ASP A 718 -24.46 -9.28 2.48
CA ASP A 718 -23.52 -10.40 2.66
C ASP A 718 -22.61 -10.14 3.85
N VAL A 719 -22.61 -11.07 4.80
CA VAL A 719 -21.73 -11.07 5.97
C VAL A 719 -20.85 -12.31 5.92
N TYR A 720 -19.57 -12.12 5.60
CA TYR A 720 -18.62 -13.21 5.39
C TYR A 720 -18.04 -13.77 6.69
N TYR A 721 -17.74 -12.91 7.65
CA TYR A 721 -17.16 -13.30 8.93
C TYR A 721 -17.73 -12.44 10.05
N VAL A 722 -17.90 -13.01 11.24
CA VAL A 722 -18.35 -12.29 12.44
C VAL A 722 -17.43 -12.61 13.62
N LEU A 723 -17.07 -11.58 14.38
CA LEU A 723 -16.28 -11.69 15.61
C LEU A 723 -16.84 -10.72 16.66
N GLU A 724 -16.95 -11.16 17.92
CA GLU A 724 -17.10 -10.25 19.06
C GLU A 724 -15.75 -10.07 19.74
N ASP A 725 -15.30 -8.82 19.86
CA ASP A 725 -14.06 -8.48 20.54
C ASP A 725 -14.19 -8.52 22.07
N SER A 726 -13.06 -8.43 22.78
CA SER A 726 -13.01 -8.47 24.25
C SER A 726 -13.74 -7.32 24.95
N LYS A 727 -14.09 -6.26 24.22
CA LYS A 727 -14.87 -5.10 24.72
C LYS A 727 -16.38 -5.26 24.45
N GLY A 728 -16.79 -6.34 23.79
CA GLY A 728 -18.18 -6.63 23.45
C GLY A 728 -18.68 -5.88 22.23
N ILE A 729 -17.78 -5.36 21.39
CA ILE A 729 -18.10 -4.78 20.08
C ILE A 729 -18.09 -5.89 19.04
N VAL A 730 -19.08 -5.88 18.16
CA VAL A 730 -19.24 -6.88 17.10
C VAL A 730 -18.65 -6.33 15.82
N TRP A 731 -17.70 -7.07 15.26
CA TRP A 731 -17.02 -6.78 14.01
C TRP A 731 -17.43 -7.81 12.98
N PHE A 732 -17.70 -7.36 11.76
CA PHE A 732 -18.13 -8.24 10.69
C PHE A 732 -17.61 -7.79 9.33
N SER A 733 -17.22 -8.74 8.49
CA SER A 733 -16.73 -8.45 7.14
C SER A 733 -17.86 -8.56 6.11
N THR A 734 -17.80 -7.67 5.12
CA THR A 734 -18.74 -7.61 4.00
C THR A 734 -17.97 -7.46 2.69
N PRO A 735 -18.60 -7.61 1.51
CA PRO A 735 -17.95 -7.30 0.23
C PRO A 735 -17.48 -5.85 0.10
N ASN A 736 -17.99 -4.95 0.96
CA ASN A 736 -17.81 -3.51 0.85
C ASN A 736 -17.06 -2.92 2.06
N GLY A 737 -16.28 -3.73 2.77
CA GLY A 737 -15.46 -3.30 3.89
C GLY A 737 -15.83 -3.94 5.22
N LEU A 738 -15.33 -3.32 6.30
CA LEU A 738 -15.43 -3.82 7.67
C LEU A 738 -16.53 -3.08 8.42
N GLY A 739 -17.54 -3.81 8.90
CA GLY A 739 -18.60 -3.30 9.75
C GLY A 739 -18.29 -3.43 11.24
N LYS A 740 -18.69 -2.43 12.02
CA LYS A 740 -18.58 -2.34 13.48
C LYS A 740 -19.95 -2.04 14.06
N LEU A 741 -20.49 -2.96 14.85
CA LEU A 741 -21.75 -2.82 15.57
C LEU A 741 -21.45 -2.68 17.07
N ASP A 742 -21.91 -1.59 17.68
CA ASP A 742 -22.00 -1.48 19.13
C ASP A 742 -23.34 -2.09 19.59
N PRO A 743 -23.35 -3.23 20.31
CA PRO A 743 -24.59 -3.87 20.73
C PRO A 743 -25.39 -3.11 21.79
N LYS A 744 -24.81 -2.10 22.44
CA LYS A 744 -25.48 -1.27 23.44
C LYS A 744 -26.24 -0.13 22.81
N THR A 745 -25.65 0.53 21.81
CA THR A 745 -26.28 1.65 21.10
C THR A 745 -27.00 1.21 19.82
N GLU A 746 -26.76 -0.03 19.37
CA GLU A 746 -27.26 -0.61 18.12
C GLU A 746 -26.86 0.20 16.87
N LYS A 747 -25.75 0.94 16.95
CA LYS A 747 -25.23 1.73 15.84
C LYS A 747 -24.20 0.92 15.07
N ILE A 748 -24.24 1.05 13.75
CA ILE A 748 -23.30 0.43 12.83
C ILE A 748 -22.45 1.51 12.16
N GLU A 749 -21.14 1.31 12.16
CA GLU A 749 -20.13 2.09 11.47
C GLU A 749 -19.42 1.18 10.45
N PHE A 750 -19.05 1.72 9.28
CA PHE A 750 -18.36 0.99 8.24
C PHE A 750 -17.02 1.64 7.92
N PHE A 751 -16.00 0.82 7.73
CA PHE A 751 -14.67 1.21 7.30
C PHE A 751 -14.37 0.63 5.92
N THR A 752 -13.80 1.46 5.06
CA THR A 752 -13.51 1.20 3.65
C THR A 752 -12.05 1.51 3.31
N GLU A 753 -11.69 1.42 2.04
CA GLU A 753 -10.38 1.87 1.51
C GLU A 753 -10.08 3.34 1.85
N ASP A 754 -11.09 4.20 1.87
CA ASP A 754 -10.95 5.62 2.23
C ASP A 754 -10.52 5.82 3.69
N ASP A 755 -10.84 4.87 4.57
CA ASP A 755 -10.49 4.88 5.99
C ASP A 755 -9.11 4.26 6.26
N GLY A 756 -8.50 3.62 5.26
CA GLY A 756 -7.15 3.06 5.33
C GLY A 756 -7.05 1.54 5.16
N LEU A 757 -8.18 0.84 4.91
CA LEU A 757 -8.12 -0.57 4.51
C LEU A 757 -7.37 -0.73 3.17
N PRO A 758 -6.67 -1.85 2.93
CA PRO A 758 -5.93 -2.05 1.68
C PRO A 758 -6.87 -2.43 0.53
N THR A 759 -8.04 -2.98 0.86
CA THR A 759 -9.15 -3.25 -0.04
C THR A 759 -10.43 -3.41 0.76
N ASN A 760 -11.58 -3.11 0.14
CA ASN A 760 -12.90 -3.38 0.70
C ASN A 760 -13.22 -4.89 0.83
N LEU A 761 -12.54 -5.74 0.07
CA LEU A 761 -12.71 -7.20 0.12
C LEU A 761 -11.96 -7.80 1.32
N VAL A 762 -12.50 -7.56 2.51
CA VAL A 762 -11.99 -8.11 3.78
C VAL A 762 -12.61 -9.48 4.09
N GLY A 763 -11.86 -10.31 4.80
CA GLY A 763 -12.16 -11.71 5.08
C GLY A 763 -12.32 -11.99 6.57
N ALA A 764 -11.45 -12.84 7.11
CA ALA A 764 -11.48 -13.25 8.50
C ALA A 764 -11.01 -12.15 9.44
N ILE A 765 -11.55 -12.14 10.67
CA ILE A 765 -11.22 -11.17 11.72
C ILE A 765 -10.80 -11.95 12.97
N GLN A 766 -9.65 -11.61 13.56
CA GLN A 766 -9.19 -12.14 14.84
C GLN A 766 -8.73 -11.02 15.76
N GLU A 767 -8.99 -11.16 17.06
CA GLU A 767 -8.48 -10.23 18.07
C GLU A 767 -7.20 -10.81 18.70
N ASP A 768 -6.14 -10.03 18.79
CA ASP A 768 -4.91 -10.45 19.49
C ASP A 768 -5.06 -10.39 21.04
N ASN A 769 -3.98 -10.61 21.78
CA ASN A 769 -4.01 -10.55 23.25
C ASN A 769 -3.91 -9.12 23.81
N TYR A 770 -3.68 -8.14 22.96
CA TYR A 770 -3.63 -6.71 23.31
C TYR A 770 -4.93 -5.98 22.95
N GLY A 771 -5.87 -6.66 22.31
CA GLY A 771 -7.16 -6.10 21.89
C GLY A 771 -7.10 -5.39 20.53
N ASN A 772 -6.04 -5.58 19.73
CA ASN A 772 -6.03 -5.14 18.34
C ASN A 772 -6.71 -6.19 17.46
N LEU A 773 -7.32 -5.74 16.38
CA LEU A 773 -7.91 -6.66 15.40
C LEU A 773 -6.91 -6.94 14.28
N TRP A 774 -6.98 -8.14 13.75
CA TRP A 774 -6.22 -8.65 12.62
C TRP A 774 -7.22 -9.13 11.59
N ILE A 775 -7.21 -8.48 10.44
CA ILE A 775 -8.20 -8.62 9.38
C ILE A 775 -7.48 -9.13 8.15
N SER A 776 -7.94 -10.26 7.60
CA SER A 776 -7.45 -10.75 6.32
C SER A 776 -8.16 -10.05 5.16
N SER A 777 -7.53 -9.98 3.99
CA SER A 777 -8.14 -9.35 2.81
C SER A 777 -7.63 -9.95 1.51
N ALA A 778 -8.21 -9.52 0.39
CA ALA A 778 -7.68 -9.83 -0.94
C ALA A 778 -6.33 -9.14 -1.24
N ALA A 779 -5.88 -8.19 -0.40
CA ALA A 779 -4.69 -7.37 -0.59
C ALA A 779 -3.72 -7.39 0.62
N GLY A 780 -3.68 -8.50 1.36
CA GLY A 780 -2.79 -8.71 2.50
C GLY A 780 -3.52 -8.88 3.83
N LEU A 781 -2.77 -8.72 4.92
CA LEU A 781 -3.34 -8.65 6.28
C LEU A 781 -3.34 -7.20 6.75
N THR A 782 -4.27 -6.84 7.62
CA THR A 782 -4.34 -5.51 8.23
C THR A 782 -4.53 -5.65 9.71
N THR A 783 -3.77 -4.91 10.51
CA THR A 783 -4.08 -4.75 11.92
C THR A 783 -4.76 -3.41 12.20
N LEU A 784 -5.85 -3.44 12.96
CA LEU A 784 -6.54 -2.27 13.45
C LEU A 784 -6.07 -2.01 14.88
N VAL A 785 -5.29 -0.95 15.05
CA VAL A 785 -4.78 -0.50 16.35
C VAL A 785 -5.72 0.54 16.91
N ARG A 786 -6.02 0.41 18.21
CA ARG A 786 -6.82 1.37 18.98
C ARG A 786 -5.88 2.06 19.98
N ASN A 787 -5.82 3.39 19.95
CA ASN A 787 -5.01 4.13 20.94
C ASN A 787 -5.53 3.93 22.37
N GLU A 788 -4.72 4.24 23.38
CA GLU A 788 -5.08 4.04 24.80
C GLU A 788 -6.36 4.80 25.21
N THR A 789 -6.71 5.88 24.51
CA THR A 789 -7.96 6.65 24.72
C THR A 789 -9.17 6.09 23.96
N GLY A 790 -8.96 5.20 22.97
CA GLY A 790 -10.00 4.57 22.15
C GLY A 790 -10.67 5.49 21.12
N GLU A 791 -10.10 6.67 20.83
CA GLU A 791 -10.73 7.72 20.03
C GLU A 791 -10.44 7.65 18.53
N LYS A 792 -9.43 6.88 18.11
CA LYS A 792 -9.09 6.77 16.68
C LYS A 792 -8.65 5.36 16.29
N GLU A 793 -9.40 4.75 15.40
CA GLU A 793 -9.04 3.55 14.66
C GLU A 793 -7.91 3.86 13.66
N THR A 794 -6.82 3.11 13.71
CA THR A 794 -5.73 3.20 12.74
C THR A 794 -5.46 1.85 12.10
N PHE A 795 -5.52 1.79 10.76
CA PHE A 795 -5.26 0.59 9.98
C PHE A 795 -3.78 0.52 9.57
N ILE A 796 -3.13 -0.59 9.89
CA ILE A 796 -1.75 -0.89 9.49
C ILE A 796 -1.79 -2.11 8.57
N ASN A 797 -1.59 -1.89 7.27
CA ASN A 797 -1.63 -2.92 6.24
C ASN A 797 -0.28 -3.63 6.16
N ILE A 798 -0.26 -4.94 5.96
CA ILE A 798 0.90 -5.82 5.96
C ILE A 798 0.91 -6.55 4.62
N ASP A 799 2.07 -6.61 3.98
CA ASP A 799 2.21 -7.11 2.61
C ASP A 799 3.21 -8.28 2.48
N ILE A 800 3.42 -8.76 1.26
CA ILE A 800 4.33 -9.89 0.98
C ILE A 800 5.79 -9.66 1.40
N LYS A 801 6.24 -8.40 1.51
CA LYS A 801 7.59 -8.05 1.99
C LYS A 801 7.73 -8.29 3.49
N ASP A 802 6.63 -8.25 4.24
CA ASP A 802 6.60 -8.58 5.67
C ASP A 802 6.60 -10.10 5.95
N GLY A 803 6.60 -10.93 4.90
CA GLY A 803 6.64 -12.41 5.03
C GLY A 803 5.30 -13.10 4.77
N LEU A 804 4.31 -12.42 4.18
CA LEU A 804 3.04 -13.06 3.83
C LEU A 804 3.20 -14.15 2.76
N GLN A 805 2.34 -15.17 2.83
CA GLN A 805 2.27 -16.28 1.88
C GLN A 805 1.92 -15.81 0.46
N GLY A 806 1.24 -14.67 0.35
CA GLY A 806 0.73 -14.00 -0.84
C GLY A 806 -0.19 -12.85 -0.44
N TYR A 807 -0.76 -12.13 -1.41
CA TYR A 807 -1.70 -11.04 -1.13
C TYR A 807 -3.10 -11.53 -0.74
N SER A 808 -3.57 -12.59 -1.39
CA SER A 808 -4.94 -13.06 -1.24
C SER A 808 -5.07 -14.04 -0.07
N PHE A 809 -5.90 -13.66 0.90
CA PHE A 809 -6.29 -14.50 2.03
C PHE A 809 -7.73 -15.01 1.87
N SER A 810 -8.02 -16.11 2.55
CA SER A 810 -9.37 -16.65 2.68
C SER A 810 -9.98 -16.32 4.04
N LEU A 811 -11.12 -16.94 4.35
CA LEU A 811 -11.74 -16.88 5.68
C LEU A 811 -11.07 -17.82 6.70
N ALA A 812 -10.05 -18.58 6.28
CA ALA A 812 -9.29 -19.46 7.16
C ALA A 812 -8.56 -18.64 8.23
N SER A 813 -9.00 -18.74 9.48
CA SER A 813 -8.30 -18.13 10.60
C SER A 813 -8.42 -18.97 11.87
N TRP A 814 -7.42 -18.85 12.73
CA TRP A 814 -7.41 -19.46 14.06
C TRP A 814 -6.61 -18.62 15.04
N LYS A 815 -7.05 -18.57 16.30
CA LYS A 815 -6.30 -18.04 17.43
C LYS A 815 -5.99 -19.16 18.41
N ALA A 816 -4.72 -19.42 18.64
CA ALA A 816 -4.24 -20.38 19.62
C ALA A 816 -4.31 -19.81 21.05
N ASN A 817 -4.23 -20.69 22.05
CA ASN A 817 -4.35 -20.32 23.46
C ASN A 817 -3.19 -19.44 23.94
N ASN A 818 -2.01 -19.60 23.34
CA ASN A 818 -0.83 -18.78 23.61
C ASN A 818 -0.88 -17.39 22.95
N GLY A 819 -1.92 -17.08 22.15
CA GLY A 819 -2.05 -15.82 21.42
C GLY A 819 -1.52 -15.83 19.98
N GLU A 820 -1.00 -16.96 19.51
CA GLU A 820 -0.56 -17.12 18.13
C GLU A 820 -1.75 -17.08 17.18
N LEU A 821 -1.63 -16.29 16.11
CA LEU A 821 -2.66 -16.13 15.09
C LEU A 821 -2.25 -16.90 13.83
N PHE A 822 -3.25 -17.48 13.16
CA PHE A 822 -3.11 -18.19 11.91
C PHE A 822 -4.07 -17.60 10.88
N PHE A 823 -3.59 -17.38 9.65
CA PHE A 823 -4.38 -16.91 8.53
C PHE A 823 -4.03 -17.68 7.26
N GLY A 824 -5.02 -18.33 6.65
CA GLY A 824 -4.84 -19.08 5.41
C GLY A 824 -5.13 -18.24 4.16
N GLY A 825 -4.48 -18.60 3.05
CA GLY A 825 -4.75 -18.00 1.75
C GLY A 825 -4.37 -18.93 0.60
N ASP A 826 -4.07 -18.35 -0.56
CA ASP A 826 -3.94 -19.13 -1.79
C ASP A 826 -2.65 -19.99 -1.84
N ASN A 827 -1.59 -19.62 -1.11
CA ASN A 827 -0.27 -20.30 -1.16
C ASN A 827 0.21 -20.86 0.19
N GLY A 828 -0.64 -20.88 1.22
CA GLY A 828 -0.29 -21.44 2.54
C GLY A 828 -1.00 -20.76 3.69
N VAL A 829 -0.49 -21.00 4.90
CA VAL A 829 -0.96 -20.41 6.16
C VAL A 829 0.14 -19.55 6.75
N ASN A 830 -0.12 -18.26 6.93
CA ASN A 830 0.72 -17.42 7.78
C ASN A 830 0.41 -17.68 9.25
N TYR A 831 1.45 -17.69 10.08
CA TYR A 831 1.29 -17.72 11.53
C TYR A 831 2.36 -16.89 12.24
N PHE A 832 1.96 -16.24 13.32
CA PHE A 832 2.81 -15.35 14.12
C PHE A 832 2.14 -15.04 15.46
N ILE A 833 2.93 -14.65 16.46
CA ILE A 833 2.41 -14.04 17.68
C ILE A 833 2.48 -12.51 17.49
N PRO A 834 1.34 -11.79 17.53
CA PRO A 834 1.34 -10.34 17.45
C PRO A 834 2.27 -9.74 18.52
N GLY A 835 3.24 -8.92 18.09
CA GLY A 835 4.07 -8.12 18.99
C GLY A 835 3.34 -6.87 19.46
N ARG A 836 3.87 -6.20 20.50
CA ARG A 836 3.43 -4.83 20.81
C ARG A 836 3.81 -3.92 19.64
N THR A 837 2.92 -3.00 19.29
CA THR A 837 3.23 -1.94 18.31
C THR A 837 4.46 -1.17 18.74
N ASN A 838 5.30 -0.76 17.79
CA ASN A 838 6.49 -0.01 18.11
C ASN A 838 6.12 1.41 18.57
N GLN A 839 6.38 1.68 19.85
CA GLN A 839 6.10 2.97 20.48
C GLN A 839 7.25 3.99 20.31
N THR A 840 8.34 3.64 19.61
CA THR A 840 9.44 4.59 19.37
C THR A 840 9.02 5.65 18.36
N LYS A 841 9.05 6.90 18.79
CA LYS A 841 8.70 8.06 17.97
C LYS A 841 9.73 8.28 16.85
N PRO A 842 9.31 8.73 15.65
CA PRO A 842 10.24 9.05 14.57
C PRO A 842 11.03 10.33 14.88
N LYS A 843 12.23 10.44 14.32
CA LYS A 843 13.00 11.71 14.26
C LYS A 843 12.63 12.48 13.00
N ILE A 844 12.44 13.78 13.09
CA ILE A 844 12.12 14.63 11.94
C ILE A 844 13.39 15.34 11.52
N VAL A 845 13.78 15.18 10.25
CA VAL A 845 14.93 15.90 9.69
C VAL A 845 14.55 16.59 8.39
N LEU A 846 15.08 17.77 8.18
CA LEU A 846 15.11 18.46 6.90
C LEU A 846 16.33 17.96 6.12
N THR A 847 16.10 17.44 4.93
CA THR A 847 17.14 16.87 4.06
C THR A 847 17.68 17.88 3.07
N ASP A 848 16.85 18.84 2.66
CA ASP A 848 17.22 19.93 1.76
C ASP A 848 16.29 21.14 1.94
N LEU A 849 16.79 22.32 1.60
CA LEU A 849 16.02 23.54 1.40
C LEU A 849 16.32 24.04 0.00
N LYS A 850 15.27 24.29 -0.79
CA LYS A 850 15.41 24.79 -2.16
C LYS A 850 14.77 26.17 -2.27
N ILE A 851 15.47 27.05 -2.99
CA ILE A 851 14.98 28.36 -3.39
C ILE A 851 14.91 28.38 -4.90
N SER A 852 13.73 28.61 -5.47
CA SER A 852 13.48 28.52 -6.92
C SER A 852 14.01 27.21 -7.53
N ASP A 853 13.71 26.09 -6.85
CA ASP A 853 14.15 24.71 -7.16
C ASP A 853 15.66 24.44 -7.12
N VAL A 854 16.47 25.41 -6.69
CA VAL A 854 17.91 25.25 -6.47
C VAL A 854 18.19 24.99 -4.99
N SER A 855 18.90 23.89 -4.68
CA SER A 855 19.33 23.60 -3.31
C SER A 855 20.24 24.71 -2.77
N VAL A 856 20.00 25.13 -1.53
CA VAL A 856 20.82 26.12 -0.83
C VAL A 856 22.26 25.64 -0.55
N PHE A 857 22.56 24.36 -0.80
CA PHE A 857 23.90 23.79 -0.72
C PHE A 857 24.70 23.90 -2.04
N ASN A 858 24.04 24.21 -3.17
CA ASN A 858 24.72 24.34 -4.46
C ASN A 858 25.48 25.67 -4.59
N ASP A 859 24.89 26.77 -4.13
CA ASP A 859 25.51 28.09 -4.07
C ASP A 859 25.46 28.65 -2.65
N ILE A 860 26.57 28.47 -1.93
CA ILE A 860 26.71 28.89 -0.53
C ILE A 860 26.66 30.43 -0.41
N THR A 861 26.97 31.18 -1.48
CA THR A 861 27.03 32.65 -1.41
C THR A 861 25.65 33.30 -1.34
N THR A 862 24.63 32.63 -1.88
CA THR A 862 23.23 33.08 -1.89
C THR A 862 22.36 32.33 -0.87
N SER A 863 22.95 31.40 -0.13
CA SER A 863 22.27 30.62 0.90
C SER A 863 21.86 31.49 2.11
N PRO A 864 20.58 31.45 2.52
CA PRO A 864 20.11 32.17 3.72
C PRO A 864 20.50 31.48 5.04
N LEU A 865 21.14 30.30 5.00
CA LEU A 865 21.45 29.51 6.19
C LEU A 865 22.58 30.14 7.02
N LYS A 866 22.29 30.46 8.30
CA LYS A 866 23.28 30.93 9.27
C LYS A 866 23.99 29.76 9.98
N LYS A 867 23.26 28.69 10.26
CA LYS A 867 23.70 27.44 10.91
C LYS A 867 23.25 26.23 10.07
N ASP A 868 23.52 25.02 10.54
CA ASP A 868 23.03 23.78 9.91
C ASP A 868 21.50 23.82 9.70
N LEU A 869 21.01 23.22 8.61
CA LEU A 869 19.60 23.25 8.25
C LEU A 869 18.70 22.65 9.36
N ASN A 870 19.13 21.56 9.98
CA ASN A 870 18.34 20.90 11.04
C ASN A 870 18.40 21.66 12.37
N ASP A 871 19.46 22.43 12.59
CA ASP A 871 19.56 23.34 13.73
C ASP A 871 18.91 24.72 13.43
N THR A 872 18.42 24.99 12.21
CA THR A 872 17.83 26.30 11.85
C THR A 872 16.41 26.46 12.41
N ASP A 873 16.16 27.61 13.07
CA ASP A 873 14.86 27.97 13.66
C ASP A 873 14.28 29.26 13.08
N GLU A 874 15.12 30.06 12.40
CA GLU A 874 14.79 31.34 11.77
C GLU A 874 15.43 31.41 10.39
N LEU A 875 14.67 31.88 9.40
CA LEU A 875 15.09 32.02 8.01
C LEU A 875 14.65 33.40 7.49
N THR A 876 15.62 34.25 7.14
CA THR A 876 15.34 35.53 6.48
C THR A 876 15.59 35.39 4.99
N LEU A 877 14.60 35.73 4.18
CA LEU A 877 14.63 35.60 2.72
C LEU A 877 14.53 36.97 2.08
N ASP A 878 15.35 37.21 1.05
CA ASP A 878 15.18 38.38 0.20
C ASP A 878 13.89 38.25 -0.62
N TYR A 879 13.35 39.37 -1.09
CA TYR A 879 12.13 39.40 -1.91
C TYR A 879 12.18 38.46 -3.13
N SER A 880 13.36 38.28 -3.73
CA SER A 880 13.57 37.38 -4.88
C SER A 880 13.68 35.90 -4.52
N GLN A 881 13.71 35.55 -3.23
CA GLN A 881 13.84 34.18 -2.71
C GLN A 881 12.49 33.66 -2.19
N ASN A 882 11.39 34.14 -2.75
CA ASN A 882 10.03 33.90 -2.26
C ASN A 882 9.38 32.60 -2.76
N ASP A 883 10.10 31.80 -3.56
CA ASP A 883 9.76 30.43 -3.91
C ASP A 883 10.62 29.46 -3.11
N ILE A 884 10.04 28.83 -2.08
CA ILE A 884 10.76 27.93 -1.18
C ILE A 884 10.17 26.53 -1.14
N SER A 885 11.04 25.53 -1.08
CA SER A 885 10.63 24.14 -0.89
C SER A 885 11.49 23.47 0.18
N PHE A 886 10.85 22.85 1.16
CA PHE A 886 11.51 22.02 2.17
C PHE A 886 11.44 20.57 1.75
N GLN A 887 12.57 19.87 1.75
CA GLN A 887 12.62 18.42 1.70
C GLN A 887 12.91 17.87 3.09
N PHE A 888 12.25 16.78 3.47
CA PHE A 888 12.32 16.26 4.82
C PHE A 888 12.03 14.76 4.89
N ALA A 889 12.68 14.09 5.83
CA ALA A 889 12.51 12.66 6.08
C ALA A 889 12.01 12.43 7.52
N PRO A 890 10.92 11.67 7.72
CA PRO A 890 10.57 11.16 9.03
C PRO A 890 11.38 9.89 9.31
N ILE A 891 12.55 10.04 9.91
CA ILE A 891 13.48 8.93 10.18
C ILE A 891 12.87 8.01 11.25
N HIS A 892 12.51 6.82 10.81
CA HIS A 892 12.29 5.66 11.65
C HIS A 892 12.49 4.40 10.80
N TYR A 893 13.55 3.66 11.10
CA TYR A 893 14.08 2.64 10.19
C TYR A 893 13.33 1.31 10.18
N SER A 894 12.44 1.04 11.14
CA SER A 894 11.70 -0.24 11.18
C SER A 894 10.79 -0.40 9.94
N ARG A 895 10.10 0.68 9.52
CA ARG A 895 9.15 0.70 8.38
C ARG A 895 9.09 2.09 7.71
N PRO A 896 10.18 2.55 7.07
CA PRO A 896 10.28 3.91 6.56
C PRO A 896 9.14 4.27 5.59
N GLU A 897 8.78 3.38 4.68
CA GLU A 897 7.73 3.59 3.67
C GLU A 897 6.32 3.81 4.22
N ARG A 898 6.10 3.53 5.52
CA ARG A 898 4.83 3.74 6.21
C ARG A 898 4.81 4.95 7.13
N ASN A 899 5.94 5.61 7.33
CA ASN A 899 5.97 6.81 8.15
C ASN A 899 5.09 7.89 7.51
N LEU A 900 4.37 8.63 8.35
CA LEU A 900 3.45 9.68 7.91
C LEU A 900 4.05 11.05 8.27
N ILE A 901 3.64 12.06 7.51
CA ILE A 901 4.05 13.44 7.71
C ILE A 901 2.82 14.34 7.64
N ALA A 902 2.88 15.42 8.41
CA ALA A 902 1.95 16.52 8.30
C ALA A 902 2.71 17.83 8.40
N TYR A 903 2.42 18.77 7.50
CA TYR A 903 3.03 20.09 7.48
C TYR A 903 2.01 21.21 7.29
N LYS A 904 2.39 22.44 7.66
CA LYS A 904 1.68 23.67 7.30
C LYS A 904 2.61 24.88 7.37
N LEU A 905 2.27 25.93 6.62
CA LEU A 905 2.93 27.23 6.67
C LEU A 905 1.92 28.27 7.17
N GLU A 906 2.00 28.61 8.45
CA GLU A 906 1.16 29.63 9.06
C GLU A 906 1.45 30.99 8.40
N GLY A 907 0.39 31.70 8.00
CA GLY A 907 0.48 32.88 7.13
C GLY A 907 0.18 32.58 5.66
N PHE A 908 0.26 31.31 5.22
CA PHE A 908 -0.09 30.85 3.87
C PHE A 908 -1.30 29.90 3.88
N ASN A 909 -1.27 28.83 4.69
CA ASN A 909 -2.39 27.89 4.87
C ASN A 909 -2.70 27.64 6.36
N LYS A 910 -3.99 27.45 6.69
CA LYS A 910 -4.47 27.31 8.09
C LYS A 910 -4.44 25.86 8.61
N ASP A 911 -4.81 24.90 7.75
CA ASP A 911 -4.98 23.50 8.14
C ASP A 911 -3.70 22.67 7.86
N TRP A 912 -3.56 21.56 8.60
CA TRP A 912 -2.50 20.58 8.38
C TRP A 912 -2.70 19.85 7.04
N VAL A 913 -1.63 19.77 6.25
CA VAL A 913 -1.58 18.95 5.04
C VAL A 913 -0.92 17.62 5.40
N TYR A 914 -1.67 16.52 5.31
CA TYR A 914 -1.17 15.17 5.49
C TYR A 914 -0.71 14.63 4.14
N SER A 915 0.51 14.10 4.07
CA SER A 915 1.11 13.65 2.82
C SER A 915 1.93 12.39 3.02
N LYS A 916 2.19 11.66 1.92
CA LYS A 916 3.25 10.64 1.84
C LYS A 916 4.49 11.16 1.09
N LEU A 917 4.45 12.39 0.58
CA LEU A 917 5.53 13.02 -0.17
C LEU A 917 6.49 13.75 0.78
N HIS A 918 7.78 13.43 0.69
CA HIS A 918 8.84 13.96 1.57
C HIS A 918 9.30 15.39 1.25
N PHE A 919 8.37 16.23 0.75
CA PHE A 919 8.63 17.64 0.49
C PHE A 919 7.35 18.49 0.61
N ALA A 920 7.55 19.78 0.83
CA ALA A 920 6.52 20.82 0.81
C ALA A 920 7.06 22.03 0.04
N SER A 921 6.26 22.58 -0.88
CA SER A 921 6.65 23.72 -1.72
C SER A 921 5.66 24.87 -1.54
N PHE A 922 6.18 26.08 -1.45
CA PHE A 922 5.45 27.33 -1.28
C PHE A 922 6.01 28.36 -2.25
N THR A 923 5.19 28.79 -3.19
CA THR A 923 5.60 29.72 -4.26
C THR A 923 4.98 31.09 -4.07
N ASN A 924 5.70 32.10 -4.55
CA ASN A 924 5.32 33.50 -4.57
C ASN A 924 4.85 34.03 -3.20
N LEU A 925 5.64 33.77 -2.16
CA LEU A 925 5.38 34.33 -0.82
C LEU A 925 5.44 35.86 -0.87
N GLU A 926 4.43 36.51 -0.31
CA GLU A 926 4.42 37.97 -0.16
C GLU A 926 5.36 38.39 0.98
N PRO A 927 5.88 39.63 1.00
CA PRO A 927 6.65 40.13 2.13
C PRO A 927 5.87 40.04 3.44
N GLY A 928 6.45 39.41 4.44
CA GLY A 928 5.80 39.15 5.72
C GLY A 928 6.42 38.03 6.53
N GLU A 929 5.76 37.71 7.64
CA GLU A 929 6.17 36.70 8.60
C GLU A 929 5.36 35.41 8.41
N TYR A 930 6.04 34.28 8.35
CA TYR A 930 5.47 32.96 8.22
C TYR A 930 6.06 32.01 9.26
N THR A 931 5.36 30.92 9.58
CA THR A 931 5.88 29.87 10.45
C THR A 931 5.62 28.51 9.85
N PHE A 932 6.69 27.85 9.40
CA PHE A 932 6.64 26.47 8.90
C PHE A 932 6.62 25.51 10.08
N ARG A 933 5.67 24.56 10.07
CA ARG A 933 5.52 23.52 11.07
C ARG A 933 5.46 22.16 10.41
N LEU A 934 6.19 21.20 10.98
CA LEU A 934 6.28 19.83 10.48
C LEU A 934 6.21 18.85 11.66
N LYS A 935 5.38 17.81 11.53
CA LYS A 935 5.31 16.67 12.45
C LYS A 935 5.26 15.36 11.67
N ALA A 936 5.65 14.26 12.31
CA ALA A 936 5.69 12.95 11.67
C ALA A 936 5.15 11.85 12.59
N ALA A 937 4.71 10.74 12.01
CA ALA A 937 4.42 9.50 12.72
C ALA A 937 5.25 8.35 12.16
N ASN A 938 5.63 7.40 13.01
CA ASN A 938 6.27 6.17 12.54
C ASN A 938 5.25 5.29 11.77
N GLY A 939 5.74 4.20 11.15
CA GLY A 939 4.92 3.26 10.40
C GLY A 939 3.83 2.53 11.19
N ASP A 940 3.80 2.68 12.51
CA ASP A 940 2.76 2.15 13.40
C ASP A 940 1.80 3.24 13.92
N GLY A 941 1.90 4.47 13.40
CA GLY A 941 0.98 5.57 13.69
C GLY A 941 1.32 6.40 14.94
N VAL A 942 2.50 6.21 15.54
CA VAL A 942 2.95 6.97 16.73
C VAL A 942 3.57 8.29 16.31
N TRP A 943 2.89 9.40 16.63
CA TRP A 943 3.32 10.76 16.28
C TRP A 943 4.49 11.25 17.14
N SER A 944 5.32 12.11 16.56
CA SER A 944 6.39 12.84 17.25
C SER A 944 5.81 13.72 18.36
N GLU A 945 6.56 13.86 19.46
CA GLU A 945 6.15 14.68 20.60
C GLU A 945 6.28 16.18 20.31
N ASN A 946 7.33 16.54 19.58
CA ASN A 946 7.62 17.91 19.18
C ASN A 946 7.48 18.08 17.66
N GLU A 947 7.05 19.27 17.26
CA GLU A 947 7.05 19.73 15.87
C GLU A 947 8.42 20.33 15.52
N LYS A 948 8.88 20.18 14.29
CA LYS A 948 9.94 21.03 13.74
C LYS A 948 9.31 22.36 13.32
N VAL A 949 9.79 23.46 13.88
CA VAL A 949 9.30 24.81 13.63
C VAL A 949 10.40 25.67 13.05
N ILE A 950 10.10 26.41 11.97
CA ILE A 950 10.98 27.43 11.39
C ILE A 950 10.18 28.71 11.17
N HIS A 951 10.64 29.80 11.77
CA HIS A 951 10.13 31.14 11.51
C HIS A 951 10.76 31.70 10.24
N ILE A 952 9.95 32.23 9.32
CA ILE A 952 10.39 32.68 8.00
C ILE A 952 9.96 34.12 7.81
N GLU A 953 10.92 35.02 7.59
CA GLU A 953 10.68 36.43 7.27
C GLU A 953 11.04 36.67 5.80
N VAL A 954 10.07 37.10 4.99
CA VAL A 954 10.30 37.52 3.60
C VAL A 954 10.40 39.04 3.55
N LEU A 955 11.57 39.56 3.22
CA LEU A 955 11.84 41.00 3.22
C LEU A 955 11.12 41.71 2.07
N PRO A 956 10.59 42.94 2.29
CA PRO A 956 10.00 43.72 1.22
C PRO A 956 11.07 44.18 0.23
N PRO A 957 10.73 44.32 -1.06
CA PRO A 957 11.67 44.85 -2.03
C PRO A 957 11.96 46.32 -1.73
N TYR A 958 13.15 46.80 -2.12
CA TYR A 958 13.61 48.17 -1.85
C TYR A 958 12.54 49.25 -2.15
N TRP A 959 11.80 49.12 -3.24
CA TRP A 959 10.77 50.08 -3.67
C TRP A 959 9.48 50.08 -2.83
N ARG A 960 9.29 49.10 -1.93
CA ARG A 960 8.16 49.06 -0.96
C ARG A 960 8.62 49.37 0.47
N THR A 961 9.84 49.85 0.67
CA THR A 961 10.35 50.24 2.00
C THR A 961 9.83 51.60 2.45
N THR A 962 9.79 51.85 3.76
CA THR A 962 9.43 53.17 4.32
C THR A 962 10.30 54.29 3.77
N PHE A 963 11.60 54.03 3.54
CA PHE A 963 12.51 55.00 2.92
C PHE A 963 12.14 55.31 1.46
N ALA A 964 11.73 54.30 0.68
CA ALA A 964 11.23 54.51 -0.67
C ALA A 964 9.95 55.35 -0.67
N TYR A 965 9.00 55.09 0.23
CA TYR A 965 7.79 55.91 0.37
C TYR A 965 8.08 57.35 0.82
N ILE A 966 9.03 57.56 1.73
CA ILE A 966 9.52 58.90 2.07
C ILE A 966 10.13 59.57 0.84
N GLY A 967 10.94 58.83 0.07
CA GLY A 967 11.52 59.29 -1.20
C GLY A 967 10.45 59.68 -2.23
N TYR A 968 9.41 58.86 -2.40
CA TYR A 968 8.26 59.15 -3.25
C TYR A 968 7.50 60.38 -2.76
N GLY A 969 7.32 60.52 -1.45
CA GLY A 969 6.72 61.71 -0.83
C GLY A 969 7.54 62.97 -1.10
N LEU A 970 8.86 62.91 -0.96
CA LEU A 970 9.75 64.03 -1.27
C LEU A 970 9.78 64.37 -2.76
N LEU A 971 9.81 63.36 -3.64
CA LEU A 971 9.68 63.55 -5.08
C LEU A 971 8.33 64.14 -5.46
N PHE A 972 7.25 63.71 -4.80
CA PHE A 972 5.91 64.26 -4.99
C PHE A 972 5.81 65.71 -4.51
N VAL A 973 6.34 66.04 -3.33
CA VAL A 973 6.41 67.43 -2.85
C VAL A 973 7.28 68.28 -3.76
N GLY A 974 8.42 67.76 -4.20
CA GLY A 974 9.30 68.40 -5.18
C GLY A 974 8.62 68.60 -6.54
N PHE A 975 7.82 67.63 -6.98
CA PHE A 975 6.99 67.72 -8.17
C PHE A 975 5.90 68.77 -8.02
N VAL A 976 5.17 68.80 -6.90
CA VAL A 976 4.16 69.82 -6.60
C VAL A 976 4.77 71.22 -6.55
N PHE A 977 5.93 71.40 -5.89
CA PHE A 977 6.70 72.65 -5.93
C PHE A 977 7.17 73.01 -7.34
N GLY A 978 7.59 72.01 -8.13
CA GLY A 978 7.93 72.16 -9.53
C GLY A 978 6.74 72.63 -10.38
N VAL A 979 5.56 72.04 -10.18
CA VAL A 979 4.31 72.41 -10.85
C VAL A 979 3.85 73.80 -10.42
N ASP A 980 3.91 74.17 -9.14
CA ASP A 980 3.61 75.53 -8.66
C ASP A 980 4.54 76.57 -9.30
N ARG A 981 5.85 76.28 -9.32
CA ARG A 981 6.86 77.14 -9.96
C ARG A 981 6.63 77.29 -11.46
N VAL A 982 6.18 76.23 -12.14
CA VAL A 982 5.83 76.23 -13.56
C VAL A 982 4.50 76.96 -13.81
N GLN A 983 3.49 76.82 -12.95
CA GLN A 983 2.22 77.54 -13.06
C GLN A 983 2.39 79.05 -12.86
N ARG A 984 3.22 79.47 -11.89
CA ARG A 984 3.59 80.89 -11.71
C ARG A 984 4.30 81.46 -12.94
N ARG A 985 5.16 80.67 -13.60
CA ARG A 985 5.77 81.04 -14.89
C ARG A 985 4.72 81.10 -16.02
N ARG A 986 3.78 80.17 -16.09
CA ARG A 986 2.71 80.13 -17.12
C ARG A 986 1.71 81.29 -17.02
N LEU A 987 1.45 81.81 -15.83
CA LEU A 987 0.60 82.99 -15.62
C LEU A 987 1.21 84.28 -16.20
N LEU A 988 2.54 84.41 -16.20
CA LEU A 988 3.26 85.54 -16.80
C LEU A 988 3.35 85.46 -18.34
N THR A 989 3.31 84.25 -18.91
CA THR A 989 3.46 84.02 -20.36
C THR A 989 2.13 84.04 -21.14
N LYS A 990 0.99 83.90 -20.45
CA LYS A 990 -0.36 83.89 -21.06
C LYS A 990 -0.81 85.20 -21.73
N ALA A 991 -0.03 86.28 -21.57
CA ALA A 991 -0.28 87.58 -22.18
C ALA A 991 0.27 87.73 -23.62
N ARG A 992 0.94 86.72 -24.20
CA ARG A 992 1.56 86.80 -25.55
C ARG A 992 1.30 85.56 -26.41
N ASN A 993 0.27 85.60 -27.26
CA ASN A 993 0.03 84.72 -28.44
C ASN A 993 -0.67 83.38 -28.07
N THR A 994 -1.85 82.96 -28.55
CA THR A 994 -2.66 83.26 -29.75
C THR A 994 -1.91 83.21 -31.08
N ALA A 995 -1.10 82.16 -31.29
CA ALA A 995 -0.83 81.60 -32.63
C ALA A 995 -0.16 80.20 -32.54
N ALA A 996 -0.65 79.26 -33.35
CA ALA A 996 0.03 78.05 -33.85
C ALA A 996 0.08 76.77 -32.97
N ILE A 997 -1.00 75.97 -33.04
CA ILE A 997 -1.02 74.64 -33.71
C ILE A 997 0.25 73.76 -33.54
N LYS A 998 0.71 73.48 -32.32
CA LYS A 998 1.85 72.55 -32.11
C LYS A 998 1.72 71.59 -30.92
N GLU A 999 0.56 71.55 -30.26
CA GLU A 999 0.34 70.74 -29.05
C GLU A 999 -0.36 69.40 -29.33
N ALA A 1000 -0.77 69.14 -30.58
CA ALA A 1000 -1.35 67.85 -30.97
C ALA A 1000 -0.30 66.73 -31.13
N GLN A 1001 0.98 67.06 -31.29
CA GLN A 1001 2.04 66.07 -31.54
C GLN A 1001 2.70 65.49 -30.27
N LEU A 1002 2.50 66.07 -29.07
CA LEU A 1002 3.20 65.62 -27.86
C LEU A 1002 2.44 64.52 -27.07
N ARG A 1003 1.14 64.30 -27.34
CA ARG A 1003 0.38 63.21 -26.69
C ARG A 1003 0.61 61.84 -27.31
N ALA A 1004 1.21 61.78 -28.50
CA ALA A 1004 1.57 60.51 -29.15
C ALA A 1004 2.76 59.81 -28.47
N GLN A 1005 3.68 60.55 -27.83
CA GLN A 1005 4.94 60.00 -27.36
C GLN A 1005 4.89 59.34 -25.97
N LEU A 1006 3.87 59.61 -25.15
CA LEU A 1006 3.68 58.94 -23.85
C LEU A 1006 2.94 57.59 -23.96
N ALA A 1007 2.25 57.33 -25.08
CA ALA A 1007 1.69 56.01 -25.39
C ALA A 1007 2.73 55.08 -26.04
N GLU A 1008 3.76 55.64 -26.67
CA GLU A 1008 4.80 54.91 -27.40
C GLU A 1008 5.71 54.12 -26.44
N THR A 1009 6.07 54.67 -25.27
CA THR A 1009 6.96 53.99 -24.30
C THR A 1009 6.26 52.84 -23.54
N GLU A 1010 4.93 52.90 -23.35
CA GLU A 1010 4.17 51.82 -22.72
C GLU A 1010 3.86 50.69 -23.74
N ASN A 1011 3.65 51.05 -25.01
CA ASN A 1011 3.56 50.08 -26.10
C ASN A 1011 4.90 49.40 -26.40
N GLU A 1012 6.04 50.12 -26.35
CA GLU A 1012 7.36 49.52 -26.54
C GLU A 1012 7.69 48.47 -25.48
N ARG A 1013 7.32 48.69 -24.21
CA ARG A 1013 7.51 47.70 -23.14
C ARG A 1013 6.64 46.45 -23.35
N LYS A 1014 5.34 46.62 -23.64
CA LYS A 1014 4.44 45.49 -23.90
C LYS A 1014 4.84 44.72 -25.16
N SER A 1015 5.28 45.43 -26.20
CA SER A 1015 5.76 44.84 -27.45
C SER A 1015 7.07 44.07 -27.26
N LYS A 1016 7.96 44.54 -26.36
CA LYS A 1016 9.19 43.81 -26.00
C LYS A 1016 8.91 42.53 -25.19
N GLU A 1017 8.00 42.58 -24.21
CA GLU A 1017 7.59 41.40 -23.42
C GLU A 1017 6.89 40.34 -24.32
N LEU A 1018 6.07 40.78 -25.29
CA LEU A 1018 5.46 39.89 -26.30
C LEU A 1018 6.47 39.32 -27.30
N GLU A 1019 7.46 40.11 -27.75
CA GLU A 1019 8.52 39.61 -28.64
C GLU A 1019 9.44 38.60 -27.95
N GLU A 1020 9.75 38.77 -26.66
CA GLU A 1020 10.51 37.78 -25.88
C GLU A 1020 9.75 36.44 -25.76
N ALA A 1021 8.44 36.50 -25.54
CA ALA A 1021 7.58 35.32 -25.53
C ALA A 1021 7.45 34.66 -26.91
N ARG A 1022 7.42 35.46 -27.99
CA ARG A 1022 7.45 34.97 -29.38
C ARG A 1022 8.74 34.21 -29.67
N GLN A 1023 9.88 34.80 -29.31
CA GLN A 1023 11.18 34.16 -29.50
C GLN A 1023 11.28 32.86 -28.71
N LEU A 1024 10.74 32.83 -27.48
CA LEU A 1024 10.67 31.61 -26.69
C LEU A 1024 9.83 30.53 -27.38
N GLN A 1025 8.60 30.84 -27.82
CA GLN A 1025 7.74 29.90 -28.54
C GLN A 1025 8.41 29.38 -29.82
N LEU A 1026 8.96 30.26 -30.66
CA LEU A 1026 9.66 29.88 -31.88
C LEU A 1026 10.91 29.03 -31.59
N SER A 1027 11.61 29.28 -30.48
CA SER A 1027 12.76 28.47 -30.07
C SER A 1027 12.38 27.03 -29.70
N MET A 1028 11.12 26.81 -29.31
CA MET A 1028 10.57 25.52 -28.95
C MET A 1028 10.07 24.71 -30.15
N LEU A 1029 9.83 25.30 -31.32
CA LEU A 1029 9.45 24.53 -32.50
C LEU A 1029 10.64 23.70 -33.02
N PRO A 1030 10.38 22.55 -33.66
CA PRO A 1030 11.43 21.74 -34.26
C PRO A 1030 12.27 22.54 -35.28
N LYS A 1031 13.56 22.75 -34.98
CA LYS A 1031 14.50 23.44 -35.89
C LYS A 1031 14.92 22.57 -37.08
N THR A 1032 14.75 21.26 -36.97
CA THR A 1032 15.10 20.28 -38.00
C THR A 1032 14.00 19.25 -38.13
N LEU A 1033 13.57 18.97 -39.36
CA LEU A 1033 12.59 17.93 -39.63
C LEU A 1033 13.22 16.53 -39.57
N PRO A 1034 12.49 15.50 -39.11
CA PRO A 1034 12.96 14.12 -39.13
C PRO A 1034 13.31 13.65 -40.55
N LYS A 1035 14.51 13.08 -40.73
CA LYS A 1035 14.92 12.47 -42.00
C LYS A 1035 14.70 10.96 -41.94
N LEU A 1036 13.57 10.50 -42.48
CA LEU A 1036 13.26 9.08 -42.58
C LEU A 1036 13.38 8.61 -44.04
N PRO A 1037 14.00 7.45 -44.33
CA PRO A 1037 14.25 7.03 -45.73
C PRO A 1037 12.98 6.85 -46.58
N HIS A 1038 11.84 6.61 -45.92
CA HIS A 1038 10.57 6.25 -46.56
C HIS A 1038 9.54 7.39 -46.56
N LEU A 1039 9.89 8.57 -46.04
CA LEU A 1039 8.99 9.70 -45.90
C LEU A 1039 9.66 11.00 -46.39
N ASP A 1040 8.87 11.88 -47.00
CA ASP A 1040 9.19 13.31 -47.15
C ASP A 1040 8.25 14.11 -46.25
N ILE A 1041 8.78 15.09 -45.53
CA ILE A 1041 8.03 15.92 -44.59
C ILE A 1041 8.36 17.37 -44.86
N ALA A 1042 7.32 18.20 -45.00
CA ALA A 1042 7.46 19.65 -45.00
C ALA A 1042 6.45 20.26 -44.02
N VAL A 1043 6.83 21.40 -43.45
CA VAL A 1043 6.01 22.13 -42.48
C VAL A 1043 6.01 23.61 -42.81
N TYR A 1044 4.88 24.25 -42.56
CA TYR A 1044 4.72 25.69 -42.59
C TYR A 1044 3.88 26.14 -41.42
N MET A 1045 4.24 27.26 -40.83
CA MET A 1045 3.49 27.89 -39.76
C MET A 1045 3.66 29.40 -39.89
N LYS A 1046 2.55 30.13 -39.87
CA LYS A 1046 2.51 31.60 -39.84
C LYS A 1046 1.57 32.02 -38.73
N THR A 1047 2.09 32.77 -37.75
CA THR A 1047 1.30 33.26 -36.63
C THR A 1047 0.56 34.55 -37.01
N ALA A 1048 -0.68 34.72 -36.53
CA ALA A 1048 -1.48 35.93 -36.72
C ALA A 1048 -1.10 37.06 -35.74
N THR A 1049 -0.67 36.71 -34.54
CA THR A 1049 -0.17 37.66 -33.53
C THR A 1049 1.30 37.42 -33.22
N GLU A 1050 1.89 38.23 -32.35
CA GLU A 1050 3.27 38.06 -31.91
C GLU A 1050 3.47 36.67 -31.27
N VAL A 1051 2.52 36.13 -30.50
CA VAL A 1051 2.63 34.78 -29.90
C VAL A 1051 1.41 33.94 -30.30
N GLY A 1052 1.65 32.92 -31.12
CA GLY A 1052 0.61 32.05 -31.68
C GLY A 1052 0.05 31.02 -30.69
N GLY A 1053 -1.10 30.44 -31.01
CA GLY A 1053 -1.67 29.24 -30.40
C GLY A 1053 -1.34 27.96 -31.15
N ASP A 1054 -0.95 28.04 -32.42
CA ASP A 1054 -0.57 26.88 -33.21
C ASP A 1054 0.74 26.22 -32.73
N TYR A 1055 0.78 24.89 -32.81
CA TYR A 1055 1.90 24.05 -32.39
C TYR A 1055 2.05 22.83 -33.32
N TYR A 1056 3.30 22.47 -33.62
CA TYR A 1056 3.61 21.19 -34.25
C TYR A 1056 4.91 20.61 -33.68
N ASP A 1057 5.02 19.28 -33.68
CA ASP A 1057 6.23 18.60 -33.21
C ASP A 1057 6.34 17.16 -33.72
N PHE A 1058 7.54 16.60 -33.59
CA PHE A 1058 7.89 15.29 -34.09
C PHE A 1058 8.70 14.50 -33.06
N ASN A 1059 8.40 13.22 -32.93
CA ASN A 1059 9.23 12.28 -32.17
C ASN A 1059 9.47 11.01 -33.00
N VAL A 1060 10.72 10.56 -33.07
CA VAL A 1060 11.08 9.30 -33.74
C VAL A 1060 11.50 8.29 -32.68
N GLY A 1061 10.70 7.23 -32.52
CA GLY A 1061 11.00 6.14 -31.60
C GLY A 1061 12.22 5.34 -32.05
N MET A 1062 12.84 4.60 -31.10
CA MET A 1062 13.97 3.70 -31.40
C MET A 1062 13.60 2.60 -32.41
N ASP A 1063 12.31 2.28 -32.52
CA ASP A 1063 11.73 1.32 -33.46
C ASP A 1063 11.42 1.92 -34.84
N GLY A 1064 11.81 3.18 -35.08
CA GLY A 1064 11.57 3.91 -36.31
C GLY A 1064 10.14 4.48 -36.44
N THR A 1065 9.30 4.38 -35.42
CA THR A 1065 7.95 4.96 -35.44
C THR A 1065 8.02 6.50 -35.40
N LEU A 1066 7.47 7.14 -36.43
CA LEU A 1066 7.29 8.60 -36.44
C LEU A 1066 5.98 8.96 -35.73
N THR A 1067 6.07 9.70 -34.64
CA THR A 1067 4.92 10.35 -34.00
C THR A 1067 4.90 11.82 -34.39
N VAL A 1068 3.76 12.31 -34.89
CA VAL A 1068 3.56 13.68 -35.35
C VAL A 1068 2.40 14.28 -34.59
N VAL A 1069 2.54 15.53 -34.15
CA VAL A 1069 1.43 16.32 -33.61
C VAL A 1069 1.30 17.65 -34.32
N ILE A 1070 0.04 18.06 -34.48
CA ILE A 1070 -0.36 19.45 -34.73
C ILE A 1070 -1.41 19.79 -33.67
N GLY A 1071 -1.37 20.99 -33.13
CA GLY A 1071 -2.36 21.48 -32.20
C GLY A 1071 -2.59 22.97 -32.33
N ASP A 1072 -3.74 23.39 -31.84
CA ASP A 1072 -4.18 24.77 -31.77
C ASP A 1072 -4.72 25.05 -30.36
N ALA A 1073 -4.21 26.11 -29.73
CA ALA A 1073 -4.56 26.50 -28.39
C ALA A 1073 -5.58 27.62 -28.39
N THR A 1074 -6.67 27.45 -27.63
CA THR A 1074 -7.66 28.53 -27.48
C THR A 1074 -7.06 29.77 -26.81
N GLY A 1075 -7.33 30.95 -27.34
CA GLY A 1075 -6.85 32.23 -26.81
C GLY A 1075 -5.70 32.84 -27.63
N HIS A 1076 -5.18 34.00 -27.24
CA HIS A 1076 -4.10 34.68 -27.97
C HIS A 1076 -3.00 35.17 -27.03
N GLY A 1077 -1.80 35.45 -27.58
CA GLY A 1077 -0.69 36.02 -26.82
C GLY A 1077 -0.12 35.06 -25.78
N MET A 1078 0.25 35.60 -24.61
CA MET A 1078 0.90 34.84 -23.53
C MET A 1078 0.12 33.61 -23.05
N ARG A 1079 -1.22 33.63 -23.13
CA ARG A 1079 -2.07 32.50 -22.71
C ARG A 1079 -1.91 31.31 -23.64
N ALA A 1080 -1.93 31.58 -24.95
CA ALA A 1080 -1.72 30.60 -26.00
C ALA A 1080 -0.28 30.04 -25.92
N GLY A 1081 0.73 30.91 -25.78
CA GLY A 1081 2.12 30.50 -25.60
C GLY A 1081 2.37 29.62 -24.38
N THR A 1082 1.65 29.85 -23.27
CA THR A 1082 1.71 28.99 -22.06
C THR A 1082 1.16 27.59 -22.36
N MET A 1083 0.01 27.50 -23.04
CA MET A 1083 -0.59 26.23 -23.43
C MET A 1083 0.30 25.45 -24.40
N VAL A 1084 0.90 26.12 -25.40
CA VAL A 1084 1.86 25.51 -26.35
C VAL A 1084 3.08 24.96 -25.62
N THR A 1085 3.63 25.70 -24.66
CA THR A 1085 4.78 25.25 -23.85
C THR A 1085 4.42 24.00 -23.03
N SER A 1086 3.26 23.98 -22.39
CA SER A 1086 2.77 22.83 -21.65
C SER A 1086 2.51 21.62 -22.55
N ALA A 1087 1.86 21.83 -23.70
CA ALA A 1087 1.60 20.79 -24.69
C ALA A 1087 2.90 20.17 -25.21
N LYS A 1088 3.96 20.96 -25.43
CA LYS A 1088 5.29 20.45 -25.82
C LYS A 1088 5.94 19.58 -24.76
N SER A 1089 5.93 20.03 -23.50
CA SER A 1089 6.50 19.23 -22.40
C SER A 1089 5.78 17.88 -22.24
N LEU A 1090 4.46 17.90 -22.35
CA LEU A 1090 3.64 16.70 -22.28
C LEU A 1090 3.84 15.80 -23.50
N PHE A 1091 3.92 16.37 -24.70
CA PHE A 1091 4.25 15.62 -25.91
C PHE A 1091 5.61 14.92 -25.76
N ASN A 1092 6.66 15.62 -25.36
CA ASN A 1092 7.98 15.00 -25.15
C ASN A 1092 7.96 13.84 -24.13
N SER A 1093 7.11 13.93 -23.11
CA SER A 1093 6.98 12.90 -22.07
C SER A 1093 6.23 11.65 -22.56
N TYR A 1094 5.24 11.83 -23.43
CA TYR A 1094 4.32 10.76 -23.83
C TYR A 1094 4.44 10.33 -25.30
N ALA A 1095 5.20 11.03 -26.14
CA ALA A 1095 5.26 10.77 -27.58
C ALA A 1095 5.77 9.36 -27.92
N ALA A 1096 6.56 8.73 -27.04
CA ALA A 1096 7.03 7.35 -27.21
C ALA A 1096 5.96 6.29 -26.87
N ASN A 1097 4.87 6.66 -26.19
CA ASN A 1097 3.82 5.72 -25.81
C ASN A 1097 3.08 5.19 -27.05
N PRO A 1098 2.86 3.87 -27.20
CA PRO A 1098 2.16 3.32 -28.36
C PRO A 1098 0.65 3.64 -28.39
N ASP A 1099 0.05 4.00 -27.26
CA ASP A 1099 -1.38 4.29 -27.13
C ASP A 1099 -1.66 5.81 -27.13
N ILE A 1100 -2.23 6.29 -28.24
CA ILE A 1100 -2.60 7.70 -28.40
C ILE A 1100 -3.72 8.11 -27.44
N ILE A 1101 -4.66 7.20 -27.14
CA ILE A 1101 -5.81 7.50 -26.28
C ILE A 1101 -5.35 7.66 -24.83
N PHE A 1102 -4.45 6.77 -24.38
CA PHE A 1102 -3.76 6.95 -23.10
C PHE A 1102 -3.05 8.30 -23.04
N THR A 1103 -2.34 8.67 -24.11
CA THR A 1103 -1.61 9.93 -24.19
C THR A 1103 -2.55 11.13 -24.07
N PHE A 1104 -3.65 11.17 -24.82
CA PHE A 1104 -4.65 12.24 -24.72
C PHE A 1104 -5.31 12.33 -23.34
N ARG A 1105 -5.57 11.18 -22.68
CA ARG A 1105 -6.11 11.16 -21.32
C ARG A 1105 -5.13 11.75 -20.31
N GLU A 1106 -3.86 11.36 -20.35
CA GLU A 1106 -2.84 11.92 -19.45
C GLU A 1106 -2.58 13.40 -19.73
N MET A 1107 -2.52 13.81 -20.99
CA MET A 1107 -2.39 15.22 -21.36
C MET A 1107 -3.58 16.04 -20.85
N THR A 1108 -4.81 15.54 -21.00
CA THR A 1108 -6.01 16.20 -20.49
C THR A 1108 -6.02 16.30 -18.97
N ARG A 1109 -5.63 15.22 -18.26
CA ARG A 1109 -5.50 15.21 -16.81
C ARG A 1109 -4.48 16.25 -16.33
N CYS A 1110 -3.30 16.29 -16.96
CA CYS A 1110 -2.25 17.25 -16.63
C CYS A 1110 -2.70 18.70 -16.90
N ILE A 1111 -3.28 18.99 -18.08
CA ILE A 1111 -3.77 20.33 -18.42
C ILE A 1111 -4.85 20.81 -17.44
N LYS A 1112 -5.76 19.92 -17.01
CA LYS A 1112 -6.76 20.26 -15.98
C LYS A 1112 -6.14 20.56 -14.62
N GLN A 1113 -5.15 19.76 -14.21
CA GLN A 1113 -4.44 19.99 -12.95
C GLN A 1113 -3.63 21.30 -12.96
N MET A 1114 -3.23 21.80 -14.12
CA MET A 1114 -2.59 23.11 -14.27
C MET A 1114 -3.55 24.30 -14.04
N GLN A 1115 -4.86 24.07 -13.91
CA GLN A 1115 -5.88 25.09 -13.62
C GLN A 1115 -5.88 26.29 -14.60
N PHE A 1116 -5.61 26.06 -15.88
CA PHE A 1116 -5.61 27.11 -16.93
C PHE A 1116 -6.99 27.71 -17.26
N GLN A 1117 -7.99 27.56 -16.39
CA GLN A 1117 -9.38 28.01 -16.54
C GLN A 1117 -10.01 27.53 -17.85
N SER A 1118 -10.08 28.42 -18.85
CA SER A 1118 -10.77 28.23 -20.14
C SER A 1118 -9.82 27.94 -21.30
N LEU A 1119 -8.51 27.75 -21.03
CA LEU A 1119 -7.57 27.35 -22.08
C LEU A 1119 -7.67 25.85 -22.33
N ALA A 1120 -7.85 25.49 -23.59
CA ALA A 1120 -7.80 24.12 -24.07
C ALA A 1120 -6.87 24.03 -25.28
N MET A 1121 -6.45 22.80 -25.60
CA MET A 1121 -5.60 22.51 -26.76
C MET A 1121 -6.33 21.54 -27.67
N SER A 1122 -6.75 22.00 -28.83
CA SER A 1122 -7.11 21.12 -29.92
C SER A 1122 -5.84 20.42 -30.41
N MET A 1123 -5.85 19.10 -30.64
CA MET A 1123 -4.67 18.37 -31.08
C MET A 1123 -4.97 17.16 -31.95
N THR A 1124 -4.24 16.98 -33.05
CA THR A 1124 -4.21 15.76 -33.85
C THR A 1124 -2.87 15.06 -33.66
N MET A 1125 -2.89 13.76 -33.37
CA MET A 1125 -1.69 12.94 -33.23
C MET A 1125 -1.71 11.79 -34.24
N LEU A 1126 -0.62 11.64 -34.98
CA LEU A 1126 -0.38 10.53 -35.90
C LEU A 1126 0.80 9.70 -35.42
N LYS A 1127 0.73 8.39 -35.60
CA LYS A 1127 1.86 7.45 -35.47
C LYS A 1127 1.98 6.64 -36.76
N ILE A 1128 3.14 6.76 -37.40
CA ILE A 1128 3.47 6.07 -38.64
C ILE A 1128 4.62 5.11 -38.36
N GLN A 1129 4.36 3.81 -38.48
CA GLN A 1129 5.36 2.76 -38.39
C GLN A 1129 5.30 1.92 -39.66
N ASN A 1130 6.40 1.90 -40.43
CA ASN A 1130 6.43 1.31 -41.77
C ASN A 1130 5.31 1.90 -42.65
N ASN A 1131 4.33 1.08 -43.05
CA ASN A 1131 3.18 1.47 -43.87
C ASN A 1131 1.87 1.55 -43.06
N ARG A 1132 1.94 1.56 -41.72
CA ARG A 1132 0.76 1.61 -40.85
C ARG A 1132 0.61 2.98 -40.23
N LEU A 1133 -0.55 3.59 -40.42
CA LEU A 1133 -0.96 4.83 -39.77
C LEU A 1133 -1.94 4.51 -38.63
N ILE A 1134 -1.68 5.08 -37.47
CA ILE A 1134 -2.61 5.18 -36.35
C ILE A 1134 -2.81 6.67 -36.06
N MET A 1135 -4.05 7.11 -35.91
CA MET A 1135 -4.36 8.51 -35.66
C MET A 1135 -5.55 8.71 -34.74
N SER A 1136 -5.52 9.82 -34.02
CA SER A 1136 -6.62 10.34 -33.20
C SER A 1136 -6.56 11.86 -33.21
N ALA A 1137 -7.70 12.51 -32.97
CA ALA A 1137 -7.78 13.96 -32.82
C ALA A 1137 -8.68 14.37 -31.66
N ALA A 1138 -8.37 15.53 -31.10
CA ALA A 1138 -9.06 16.21 -30.03
C ALA A 1138 -9.44 17.60 -30.56
N GLY A 1139 -10.62 17.77 -31.15
CA GLY A 1139 -11.13 19.08 -31.57
C GLY A 1139 -10.42 19.74 -32.76
N MET A 1140 -9.60 19.02 -33.54
CA MET A 1140 -8.86 19.56 -34.68
C MET A 1140 -9.59 19.37 -36.03
N PRO A 1141 -9.21 20.17 -37.06
CA PRO A 1141 -9.56 19.94 -38.46
C PRO A 1141 -9.36 18.49 -38.96
N PRO A 1142 -10.11 18.08 -40.01
CA PRO A 1142 -9.93 16.79 -40.65
C PRO A 1142 -8.50 16.59 -41.18
N VAL A 1143 -8.01 15.35 -41.08
CA VAL A 1143 -6.78 14.94 -41.77
C VAL A 1143 -7.13 14.58 -43.21
N TYR A 1144 -6.46 15.20 -44.19
CA TYR A 1144 -6.64 14.86 -45.60
C TYR A 1144 -5.60 13.85 -46.04
N LEU A 1145 -6.06 12.74 -46.61
CA LEU A 1145 -5.22 11.67 -47.13
C LEU A 1145 -5.46 11.50 -48.63
N PHE A 1146 -4.51 11.97 -49.44
CA PHE A 1146 -4.52 11.75 -50.88
C PHE A 1146 -4.04 10.34 -51.21
N ARG A 1147 -4.91 9.55 -51.87
CA ARG A 1147 -4.60 8.21 -52.36
C ARG A 1147 -4.02 8.28 -53.76
N ASN A 1148 -2.70 8.12 -53.87
CA ASN A 1148 -2.02 8.27 -55.16
C ASN A 1148 -2.47 7.24 -56.22
N LYS A 1149 -2.92 6.06 -55.79
CA LYS A 1149 -3.45 5.03 -56.70
C LYS A 1149 -4.76 5.45 -57.38
N HIS A 1150 -5.63 6.14 -56.65
CA HIS A 1150 -6.99 6.46 -57.09
C HIS A 1150 -7.15 7.93 -57.51
N LYS A 1151 -6.17 8.78 -57.17
CA LYS A 1151 -6.20 10.23 -57.44
C LYS A 1151 -7.41 10.89 -56.79
N ILE A 1152 -7.69 10.48 -55.56
CA ILE A 1152 -8.80 10.96 -54.73
C ILE A 1152 -8.26 11.30 -53.35
N THR A 1153 -8.71 12.43 -52.79
CA THR A 1153 -8.48 12.79 -51.39
C THR A 1153 -9.56 12.23 -50.47
N GLU A 1154 -9.15 11.49 -49.45
CA GLU A 1154 -10.01 11.03 -48.34
C GLU A 1154 -10.00 12.07 -47.22
N GLU A 1155 -11.18 12.49 -46.76
CA GLU A 1155 -11.36 13.34 -45.58
C GLU A 1155 -11.56 12.49 -44.33
N HIS A 1156 -10.67 12.64 -43.34
CA HIS A 1156 -10.76 11.93 -42.07
C HIS A 1156 -10.99 12.90 -40.92
N LEU A 1157 -12.25 13.33 -40.74
CA LEU A 1157 -12.71 14.00 -39.53
C LEU A 1157 -12.86 12.97 -38.40
N MET A 1158 -12.46 13.34 -37.19
CA MET A 1158 -12.59 12.53 -35.97
C MET A 1158 -13.28 13.38 -34.92
N GLU A 1159 -14.34 12.86 -34.30
CA GLU A 1159 -15.01 13.56 -33.22
C GLU A 1159 -14.11 13.58 -31.98
N GLY A 1160 -13.85 14.78 -31.45
CA GLY A 1160 -12.94 14.99 -30.32
C GLY A 1160 -13.27 16.29 -29.60
N MET A 1161 -13.15 16.30 -28.27
CA MET A 1161 -13.12 17.56 -27.52
C MET A 1161 -11.68 18.06 -27.34
N PRO A 1162 -11.43 19.37 -27.32
CA PRO A 1162 -10.10 19.90 -27.02
C PRO A 1162 -9.55 19.38 -25.69
N LEU A 1163 -8.26 19.07 -25.62
CA LEU A 1163 -7.58 18.59 -24.42
C LEU A 1163 -7.70 19.62 -23.30
N GLY A 1164 -8.02 19.17 -22.10
CA GLY A 1164 -8.23 20.03 -20.91
C GLY A 1164 -9.68 20.39 -20.61
N THR A 1165 -10.63 20.07 -21.51
CA THR A 1165 -12.07 20.42 -21.32
C THR A 1165 -12.82 19.42 -20.44
N MET A 1166 -12.74 18.12 -20.73
CA MET A 1166 -13.45 17.05 -20.00
C MET A 1166 -12.48 15.95 -19.55
N GLU A 1167 -12.63 15.43 -18.34
CA GLU A 1167 -11.69 14.44 -17.79
C GLU A 1167 -11.73 13.09 -18.52
N ASN A 1168 -12.92 12.65 -18.94
CA ASN A 1168 -13.14 11.32 -19.51
C ASN A 1168 -13.88 11.43 -20.86
N PHE A 1169 -13.23 11.98 -21.88
CA PHE A 1169 -13.77 12.01 -23.25
C PHE A 1169 -13.31 10.77 -24.06
N PRO A 1170 -14.22 10.05 -24.75
CA PRO A 1170 -13.89 8.84 -25.50
C PRO A 1170 -13.36 9.17 -26.91
N TYR A 1171 -12.08 9.56 -27.00
CA TYR A 1171 -11.44 9.89 -28.28
C TYR A 1171 -11.45 8.70 -29.28
N GLU A 1172 -11.69 9.01 -30.56
CA GLU A 1172 -11.71 8.01 -31.63
C GLU A 1172 -10.28 7.65 -32.08
N LEU A 1173 -10.03 6.35 -32.33
CA LEU A 1173 -8.75 5.87 -32.87
C LEU A 1173 -8.94 5.26 -34.26
N LYS A 1174 -8.41 5.89 -35.30
CA LYS A 1174 -8.42 5.35 -36.67
C LYS A 1174 -7.10 4.66 -37.00
N LYS A 1175 -7.18 3.47 -37.61
CA LYS A 1175 -6.03 2.68 -38.06
C LYS A 1175 -6.19 2.36 -39.53
N MET A 1176 -5.15 2.63 -40.32
CA MET A 1176 -5.18 2.37 -41.76
C MET A 1176 -3.79 2.06 -42.30
N GLN A 1177 -3.75 1.57 -43.54
CA GLN A 1177 -2.53 1.29 -44.26
C GLN A 1177 -2.25 2.42 -45.26
N LEU A 1178 -0.99 2.81 -45.36
CA LEU A 1178 -0.47 3.80 -46.29
C LEU A 1178 0.27 3.11 -47.43
N PHE A 1179 0.15 3.65 -48.64
CA PHE A 1179 0.82 3.13 -49.83
C PHE A 1179 1.81 4.14 -50.39
N LYS A 1180 2.75 3.64 -51.20
CA LYS A 1180 3.75 4.44 -51.89
C LYS A 1180 3.08 5.56 -52.71
N GLY A 1181 3.51 6.79 -52.48
CA GLY A 1181 3.00 8.01 -53.10
C GLY A 1181 1.79 8.64 -52.40
N ASP A 1182 1.18 7.99 -51.40
CA ASP A 1182 0.12 8.62 -50.60
C ASP A 1182 0.68 9.87 -49.89
N THR A 1183 -0.17 10.90 -49.75
CA THR A 1183 0.21 12.18 -49.12
C THR A 1183 -0.82 12.55 -48.06
N LEU A 1184 -0.33 12.85 -46.85
CA LEU A 1184 -1.12 13.35 -45.72
C LEU A 1184 -0.94 14.87 -45.61
N LEU A 1185 -2.04 15.59 -45.37
CA LEU A 1185 -2.05 16.98 -44.95
C LEU A 1185 -2.76 17.10 -43.61
N LEU A 1186 -2.06 17.64 -42.63
CA LEU A 1186 -2.63 18.12 -41.38
C LEU A 1186 -2.60 19.65 -41.41
N MET A 1187 -3.67 20.29 -40.93
CA MET A 1187 -3.79 21.74 -40.89
C MET A 1187 -4.45 22.22 -39.60
N SER A 1188 -4.15 23.45 -39.20
CA SER A 1188 -4.98 24.21 -38.25
C SER A 1188 -6.21 24.79 -38.95
N ASP A 1189 -7.19 25.24 -38.18
CA ASP A 1189 -8.44 25.84 -38.65
C ASP A 1189 -8.25 27.24 -39.23
N GLY A 1190 -7.17 27.95 -38.89
CA GLY A 1190 -6.89 29.27 -39.45
C GLY A 1190 -6.81 29.32 -40.99
N PHE A 1191 -6.44 28.23 -41.68
CA PHE A 1191 -6.47 28.17 -43.15
C PHE A 1191 -7.89 28.09 -43.75
N PRO A 1192 -8.72 27.10 -43.39
CA PRO A 1192 -10.11 27.06 -43.86
C PRO A 1192 -10.95 28.23 -43.34
N GLU A 1193 -10.58 28.88 -42.26
CA GLU A 1193 -11.30 30.02 -41.70
C GLU A 1193 -10.86 31.40 -42.25
N LEU A 1194 -9.85 31.45 -43.13
CA LEU A 1194 -9.42 32.70 -43.77
C LEU A 1194 -10.61 33.46 -44.38
N GLN A 1195 -10.77 34.73 -43.99
CA GLN A 1195 -11.84 35.59 -44.47
C GLN A 1195 -11.35 36.52 -45.59
N ASN A 1196 -12.07 36.55 -46.71
CA ASN A 1196 -11.85 37.56 -47.75
C ASN A 1196 -12.46 38.92 -47.34
N GLU A 1197 -12.30 39.95 -48.18
CA GLU A 1197 -12.82 41.30 -47.89
C GLU A 1197 -14.34 41.36 -47.70
N GLN A 1198 -15.06 40.38 -48.25
CA GLN A 1198 -16.51 40.23 -48.11
C GLN A 1198 -16.91 39.41 -46.87
N LYS A 1199 -15.95 39.03 -46.03
CA LYS A 1199 -16.11 38.15 -44.85
C LYS A 1199 -16.59 36.73 -45.19
N GLU A 1200 -16.31 36.26 -46.40
CA GLU A 1200 -16.53 34.86 -46.75
C GLU A 1200 -15.33 34.03 -46.29
N ILE A 1201 -15.59 32.91 -45.63
CA ILE A 1201 -14.54 31.95 -45.24
C ILE A 1201 -14.05 31.16 -46.45
N TYR A 1202 -12.77 30.80 -46.47
CA TYR A 1202 -12.16 29.97 -47.52
C TYR A 1202 -12.84 28.60 -47.60
N GLY A 1203 -13.04 27.97 -46.44
CA GLY A 1203 -13.80 26.75 -46.21
C GLY A 1203 -13.01 25.46 -46.46
N TYR A 1204 -13.30 24.43 -45.66
CA TYR A 1204 -12.68 23.10 -45.75
C TYR A 1204 -12.74 22.47 -47.15
N LYS A 1205 -13.85 22.64 -47.86
CA LYS A 1205 -14.00 22.08 -49.21
C LYS A 1205 -13.03 22.71 -50.22
N ARG A 1206 -12.75 24.02 -50.13
CA ARG A 1206 -11.76 24.68 -51.00
C ARG A 1206 -10.34 24.26 -50.62
N ALA A 1207 -10.06 24.13 -49.32
CA ALA A 1207 -8.79 23.61 -48.82
C ALA A 1207 -8.50 22.18 -49.32
N MET A 1208 -9.50 21.29 -49.29
CA MET A 1208 -9.38 19.93 -49.82
C MET A 1208 -9.12 19.93 -51.33
N ASN A 1209 -9.87 20.73 -52.09
CA ASN A 1209 -9.70 20.81 -53.55
C ASN A 1209 -8.32 21.36 -53.94
N ALA A 1210 -7.87 22.43 -53.27
CA ALA A 1210 -6.54 23.02 -53.49
C ALA A 1210 -5.42 22.04 -53.13
N PHE A 1211 -5.59 21.25 -52.06
CA PHE A 1211 -4.65 20.18 -51.73
C PHE A 1211 -4.65 19.08 -52.80
N GLU A 1212 -5.83 18.59 -53.22
CA GLU A 1212 -5.96 17.52 -54.21
C GLU A 1212 -5.32 17.86 -55.55
N GLU A 1213 -5.39 19.12 -55.99
CA GLU A 1213 -4.76 19.61 -57.23
C GLU A 1213 -3.23 19.42 -57.23
N VAL A 1214 -2.60 19.52 -56.07
CA VAL A 1214 -1.14 19.49 -55.93
C VAL A 1214 -0.60 18.32 -55.10
N ALA A 1215 -1.44 17.44 -54.55
CA ALA A 1215 -1.05 16.38 -53.62
C ALA A 1215 -0.01 15.38 -54.18
N GLU A 1216 0.13 15.32 -55.50
CA GLU A 1216 1.16 14.54 -56.21
C GLU A 1216 2.55 15.18 -56.21
N ARG A 1217 2.65 16.48 -55.96
CA ARG A 1217 3.92 17.22 -55.91
C ARG A 1217 4.71 16.89 -54.65
N VAL A 1218 5.94 17.38 -54.56
CA VAL A 1218 6.75 17.24 -53.33
C VAL A 1218 6.15 18.11 -52.20
N PRO A 1219 6.28 17.72 -50.92
CA PRO A 1219 5.65 18.44 -49.80
C PRO A 1219 5.87 19.96 -49.77
N GLU A 1220 7.05 20.45 -50.15
CA GLU A 1220 7.36 21.88 -50.20
C GLU A 1220 6.58 22.64 -51.29
N GLU A 1221 6.35 22.01 -52.44
CA GLU A 1221 5.53 22.58 -53.52
C GLU A 1221 4.05 22.61 -53.15
N ILE A 1222 3.59 21.59 -52.41
CA ILE A 1222 2.22 21.54 -51.86
C ILE A 1222 2.01 22.72 -50.92
N ILE A 1223 2.91 22.89 -49.94
CA ILE A 1223 2.87 24.02 -49.01
C ILE A 1223 2.91 25.35 -49.76
N THR A 1224 3.79 25.50 -50.75
CA THR A 1224 3.91 26.74 -51.52
C THR A 1224 2.61 27.08 -52.25
N HIS A 1225 1.94 26.08 -52.82
CA HIS A 1225 0.65 26.29 -53.48
C HIS A 1225 -0.45 26.66 -52.48
N LEU A 1226 -0.59 25.92 -51.37
CA LEU A 1226 -1.59 26.21 -50.34
C LEU A 1226 -1.41 27.61 -49.74
N LYS A 1227 -0.16 28.05 -49.55
CA LYS A 1227 0.15 29.42 -49.14
C LYS A 1227 -0.30 30.46 -50.17
N ALA A 1228 -0.03 30.22 -51.45
CA ALA A 1228 -0.41 31.14 -52.52
C ALA A 1228 -1.93 31.27 -52.63
N GLU A 1229 -2.66 30.15 -52.55
CA GLU A 1229 -4.13 30.15 -52.52
C GLU A 1229 -4.69 30.94 -51.33
N GLY A 1230 -4.13 30.73 -50.12
CA GLY A 1230 -4.50 31.49 -48.94
C GLY A 1230 -4.22 32.99 -49.09
N SER A 1231 -3.01 33.36 -49.52
CA SER A 1231 -2.61 34.75 -49.77
C SER A 1231 -3.51 35.44 -50.81
N HIS A 1232 -3.80 34.77 -51.93
CA HIS A 1232 -4.69 35.30 -52.96
C HIS A 1232 -6.12 35.48 -52.45
N TRP A 1233 -6.63 34.56 -51.64
CA TRP A 1233 -7.97 34.65 -51.06
C TRP A 1233 -8.17 35.89 -50.19
N VAL A 1234 -7.14 36.28 -49.42
CA VAL A 1234 -7.18 37.43 -48.51
C VAL A 1234 -6.57 38.71 -49.09
N ASN A 1235 -6.29 38.76 -50.41
CA ASN A 1235 -5.62 39.88 -51.08
C ASN A 1235 -4.30 40.28 -50.42
N ASP A 1236 -3.43 39.29 -50.14
CA ASP A 1236 -2.11 39.44 -49.52
C ASP A 1236 -2.12 40.06 -48.10
N LYS A 1237 -3.28 40.14 -47.44
CA LYS A 1237 -3.37 40.50 -46.02
C LYS A 1237 -2.82 39.38 -45.13
N ASP A 1238 -2.30 39.76 -43.97
CA ASP A 1238 -1.93 38.80 -42.94
C ASP A 1238 -3.18 38.10 -42.39
N PRO A 1239 -3.10 36.79 -42.08
CA PRO A 1239 -4.24 36.03 -41.59
C PRO A 1239 -4.65 36.51 -40.20
N GLU A 1240 -5.96 36.47 -39.90
CA GLU A 1240 -6.50 36.86 -38.58
C GLU A 1240 -6.26 35.79 -37.51
N ASP A 1241 -5.96 34.55 -37.91
CA ASP A 1241 -5.62 33.42 -37.05
C ASP A 1241 -4.37 32.68 -37.55
N ASP A 1242 -3.77 31.85 -36.71
CA ASP A 1242 -2.56 31.11 -37.05
C ASP A 1242 -2.81 30.08 -38.15
N VAL A 1243 -1.87 29.98 -39.09
CA VAL A 1243 -1.96 29.05 -40.22
C VAL A 1243 -0.80 28.08 -40.18
N THR A 1244 -1.09 26.81 -39.91
CA THR A 1244 -0.11 25.72 -39.84
C THR A 1244 -0.46 24.57 -40.79
N PHE A 1245 0.55 24.06 -41.49
CA PHE A 1245 0.48 22.88 -42.34
C PHE A 1245 1.60 21.91 -42.00
N VAL A 1246 1.26 20.62 -41.89
CA VAL A 1246 2.23 19.53 -41.88
C VAL A 1246 1.88 18.58 -43.02
N VAL A 1247 2.78 18.44 -43.99
CA VAL A 1247 2.61 17.58 -45.16
C VAL A 1247 3.58 16.40 -45.06
N ILE A 1248 3.06 15.18 -45.14
CA ILE A 1248 3.84 13.93 -45.07
C ILE A 1248 3.55 13.09 -46.30
N LYS A 1249 4.58 12.79 -47.09
CA LYS A 1249 4.46 11.96 -48.30
C LYS A 1249 5.21 10.65 -48.16
N ILE A 1250 4.59 9.56 -48.58
CA ILE A 1250 5.16 8.20 -48.51
C ILE A 1250 5.98 7.92 -49.79
N LYS A 1251 7.26 7.56 -49.63
CA LYS A 1251 8.21 7.39 -50.74
C LYS A 1251 8.10 6.12 -51.53
#